data_AF-A0A7M3YEK7-F1
#
_entry.id   AF-A0A7M3YEK7-F1
#
_cell.length_a   1.000
_cell.length_b   1.000
_cell.length_c   1.000
_cell.angle_alpha   90.00
_cell.angle_beta   90.00
_cell.angle_gamma   90.00
#
_symmetry.space_group_name_H-M   'P 1'
#
loop_
_entity.id
_entity.type
_entity.pdbx_description
1 polymer ?
#
loop_
_entity_poly.entity_id
_entity_poly.type
_entity_poly.pdbx_seq_one_letter_code
_entity_poly.pdbx_strand_id
1 'polypeptide(L)'
;MRKSVVALLLAATTLFPLASASTVAKPTDFDVMYLYPLFLALLIATMLWKFFVPRQLSALQVAFEIDDNLYEVHRLTRTVDDARDILQQGRVAFGVGLYMMGMLGVLLLISELLFQPDIYFEPNLWIIGLFVLLPILISPWETMNAQLAGKGDTRIGATRIGTGIRRIMTLSILVSATIITLIYGINQNNGRITPVWLAITMLVFMAPTILAYGRIMGASWNMLLLNKWRTANGRQNPIDPDKPSFVNRLFSLLLVLFLITMPITALNGIVTVFHVLYNSPDNSEEILNYGGIIGHSIYERIDLISEILFHWEFIKSMPQFLSLYLSLNIAIVGLAFIFELTRNLILGGQTFGGMFGVTLDTPREIRTEESAQGRQIAFAFAGFSGYTVLLLILVCYKEFGDLMPFTSNLESQGFNEEMRLLSTWMFIAVGNSIFLFTWLLSIARLSPLRQIRFDLDPEERREGAVMLAGGDWMREYIDNAALQEDLDGLIRFQKQSIEGDQSLVRHEKARAKMWESAIRGLWPKSIEEAKKVLAQSGGDDDEARMLIATGYIATRRLDAARGALRGLQQPEGYDEPELLAFICEWLDPWHGSVDEDDLWDWENNSTIDHLNEKMRMLRYWSPSYSKEAPQHTDKISLVSSISNIATLRMQRRHEEALELALEAVKQDPLGV
;
A
#
# COMPACT_ATOMS: atom_id res chain seq x y z
N MET A 1 12.51 -2.47 38.76
CA MET A 1 11.92 -3.16 37.58
C MET A 1 12.80 -3.14 36.33
N ARG A 2 13.37 -2.01 35.91
CA ARG A 2 14.19 -1.94 34.66
C ARG A 2 15.53 -2.69 34.70
N LYS A 3 16.19 -2.77 35.87
CA LYS A 3 17.44 -3.54 36.05
C LYS A 3 17.23 -5.05 36.13
N SER A 4 16.05 -5.47 36.59
CA SER A 4 15.64 -6.87 36.74
C SER A 4 15.48 -7.54 35.37
N VAL A 5 14.89 -6.83 34.40
CA VAL A 5 14.63 -7.34 33.04
C VAL A 5 15.92 -7.49 32.23
N VAL A 6 16.87 -6.56 32.38
CA VAL A 6 18.18 -6.62 31.70
C VAL A 6 19.05 -7.75 32.28
N ALA A 7 19.01 -7.96 33.60
CA ALA A 7 19.67 -9.09 34.24
C ALA A 7 19.06 -10.45 33.83
N LEU A 8 17.75 -10.50 33.57
CA LEU A 8 17.05 -11.70 33.11
C LEU A 8 17.38 -12.03 31.64
N LEU A 9 17.54 -11.01 30.79
CA LEU A 9 18.02 -11.14 29.40
C LEU A 9 19.50 -11.58 29.32
N LEU A 10 20.36 -11.08 30.21
CA LEU A 10 21.76 -11.50 30.31
C LEU A 10 21.92 -12.90 30.92
N ALA A 11 21.04 -13.29 31.85
CA ALA A 11 21.00 -14.66 32.37
C ALA A 11 20.47 -15.67 31.33
N ALA A 12 19.60 -15.25 30.41
CA ALA A 12 19.14 -16.08 29.30
C ALA A 12 20.27 -16.37 28.28
N THR A 13 21.23 -15.46 28.11
CA THR A 13 22.39 -15.69 27.22
C THR A 13 23.42 -16.70 27.75
N THR A 14 23.38 -17.02 29.05
CA THR A 14 24.30 -18.00 29.68
C THR A 14 23.72 -19.41 29.80
N LEU A 15 22.51 -19.64 29.29
CA LEU A 15 21.78 -20.91 29.33
C LEU A 15 21.72 -21.61 27.96
N PHE A 16 22.71 -21.42 27.08
CA PHE A 16 22.85 -22.27 25.91
C PHE A 16 23.41 -23.64 26.34
N PRO A 17 22.65 -24.74 26.25
CA PRO A 17 23.24 -26.05 26.33
C PRO A 17 24.03 -26.32 25.05
N LEU A 18 25.22 -26.90 25.19
CA LEU A 18 25.87 -27.62 24.10
C LEU A 18 25.05 -28.90 23.87
N ALA A 19 24.16 -28.89 22.88
CA ALA A 19 23.21 -29.97 22.63
C ALA A 19 23.44 -30.62 21.25
N SER A 20 23.28 -31.94 21.21
CA SER A 20 23.40 -32.82 20.04
C SER A 20 22.03 -33.23 19.51
N ALA A 21 21.95 -33.46 18.20
CA ALA A 21 20.88 -34.10 17.40
C ALA A 21 19.47 -34.19 18.00
N SER A 22 18.54 -33.40 17.46
CA SER A 22 17.12 -33.40 17.85
C SER A 22 16.40 -34.73 17.59
N THR A 23 15.61 -35.19 18.56
CA THR A 23 14.75 -36.39 18.46
C THR A 23 13.27 -35.98 18.42
N VAL A 24 12.42 -36.74 17.71
CA VAL A 24 10.98 -36.44 17.59
C VAL A 24 10.18 -37.39 18.48
N ALA A 25 9.45 -36.84 19.45
CA ALA A 25 8.58 -37.60 20.35
C ALA A 25 7.22 -37.89 19.70
N LYS A 26 6.78 -39.15 19.78
CA LYS A 26 5.51 -39.62 19.23
C LYS A 26 4.34 -39.34 20.21
N PRO A 27 3.10 -39.21 19.72
CA PRO A 27 1.91 -38.91 20.55
C PRO A 27 1.61 -39.93 21.67
N THR A 28 2.25 -41.09 21.66
CA THR A 28 2.06 -42.16 22.65
C THR A 28 2.75 -41.87 23.99
N ASP A 29 3.78 -41.02 24.01
CA ASP A 29 4.53 -40.65 25.22
C ASP A 29 4.09 -39.25 25.67
N PHE A 30 2.83 -39.11 26.08
CA PHE A 30 2.25 -37.81 26.43
C PHE A 30 2.72 -37.32 27.82
N ASP A 31 3.54 -36.27 27.83
CA ASP A 31 3.82 -35.43 28.99
C ASP A 31 3.12 -34.06 28.84
N VAL A 32 2.57 -33.55 29.94
CA VAL A 32 1.97 -32.20 30.02
C VAL A 32 2.99 -31.13 29.64
N MET A 33 4.29 -31.38 29.83
CA MET A 33 5.36 -30.46 29.43
C MET A 33 5.36 -30.14 27.93
N TYR A 34 4.90 -31.05 27.06
CA TYR A 34 4.83 -30.82 25.61
C TYR A 34 3.74 -29.80 25.19
N LEU A 35 2.83 -29.43 26.10
CA LEU A 35 1.81 -28.41 25.84
C LEU A 35 2.27 -26.98 26.18
N TYR A 36 3.35 -26.82 26.96
CA TYR A 36 3.84 -25.50 27.33
C TYR A 36 4.31 -24.65 26.13
N PRO A 37 5.04 -25.20 25.13
CA PRO A 37 5.40 -24.47 23.92
C PRO A 37 4.17 -23.91 23.18
N LEU A 38 3.15 -24.75 22.99
CA LEU A 38 1.91 -24.37 22.33
C LEU A 38 1.15 -23.28 23.09
N PHE A 39 1.04 -23.43 24.41
CA PHE A 39 0.37 -22.44 25.25
C PHE A 39 1.11 -21.09 25.23
N LEU A 40 2.44 -21.10 25.34
CA LEU A 40 3.26 -19.88 25.27
C LEU A 40 3.12 -19.19 23.91
N ALA A 41 3.21 -19.95 22.82
CA ALA A 41 3.09 -19.42 21.46
C ALA A 41 1.70 -18.79 21.24
N LEU A 42 0.62 -19.45 21.68
CA LEU A 42 -0.74 -18.91 21.60
C LEU A 42 -0.93 -17.65 22.45
N LEU A 43 -0.37 -17.62 23.66
CA LEU A 43 -0.44 -16.46 24.55
C LEU A 43 0.27 -15.26 23.92
N ILE A 44 1.49 -15.45 23.41
CA ILE A 44 2.27 -14.40 22.75
C ILE A 44 1.56 -13.96 21.46
N ALA A 45 1.10 -14.88 20.63
CA ALA A 45 0.38 -14.56 19.39
C ALA A 45 -0.90 -13.75 19.67
N THR A 46 -1.65 -14.10 20.72
CA THR A 46 -2.84 -13.35 21.13
C THR A 46 -2.48 -11.94 21.60
N MET A 47 -1.37 -11.79 22.34
CA MET A 47 -0.88 -10.48 22.76
C MET A 47 -0.43 -9.64 21.56
N LEU A 48 0.24 -10.25 20.58
CA LEU A 48 0.64 -9.59 19.35
C LEU A 48 -0.58 -9.12 18.55
N TRP A 49 -1.57 -9.99 18.35
CA TRP A 49 -2.82 -9.66 17.65
C TRP A 49 -3.55 -8.47 18.30
N LYS A 50 -3.75 -8.53 19.64
CA LYS A 50 -4.63 -7.59 20.33
C LYS A 50 -3.99 -6.23 20.60
N PHE A 51 -2.67 -6.20 20.80
CA PHE A 51 -1.95 -5.01 21.25
C PHE A 51 -0.85 -4.55 20.30
N PHE A 52 -0.05 -5.46 19.74
CA PHE A 52 1.11 -5.07 18.94
C PHE A 52 0.71 -4.65 17.52
N VAL A 53 -0.02 -5.49 16.79
CA VAL A 53 -0.42 -5.22 15.39
C VAL A 53 -1.19 -3.90 15.27
N PRO A 54 -2.23 -3.61 16.08
CA PRO A 54 -2.96 -2.36 15.98
C PRO A 54 -2.10 -1.15 16.32
N ARG A 55 -1.21 -1.28 17.31
CA ARG A 55 -0.30 -0.20 17.72
C ARG A 55 0.79 0.09 16.69
N GLN A 56 1.22 -0.90 15.91
CA GLN A 56 2.15 -0.66 14.80
C GLN A 56 1.48 0.02 13.61
N LEU A 57 0.15 -0.06 13.51
CA LEU A 57 -0.65 0.61 12.48
C LEU A 57 -1.40 1.84 12.98
N SER A 58 -1.28 2.20 14.27
CA SER A 58 -1.67 3.53 14.75
C SER A 58 -0.62 4.55 14.28
N ALA A 59 -1.06 5.65 13.66
CA ALA A 59 -0.25 6.62 12.93
C ALA A 59 0.15 6.24 11.49
N LEU A 60 -0.75 5.57 10.76
CA LEU A 60 -0.64 5.47 9.30
C LEU A 60 -0.82 6.86 8.68
N GLN A 61 0.02 7.17 7.70
CA GLN A 61 0.00 8.46 7.01
C GLN A 61 0.02 8.28 5.52
N VAL A 62 -0.55 9.24 4.81
CA VAL A 62 -0.56 9.32 3.35
C VAL A 62 -0.07 10.69 2.91
N ALA A 63 0.83 10.72 1.92
CA ALA A 63 1.36 11.95 1.37
C ALA A 63 1.01 12.07 -0.12
N PHE A 64 0.50 13.23 -0.52
CA PHE A 64 0.21 13.50 -1.93
C PHE A 64 0.59 14.92 -2.33
N GLU A 65 0.95 15.07 -3.60
CA GLU A 65 1.35 16.35 -4.18
C GLU A 65 0.13 17.22 -4.43
N ILE A 66 0.20 18.45 -3.92
CA ILE A 66 -0.80 19.51 -4.11
C ILE A 66 -0.29 20.53 -5.14
N ASP A 67 0.97 20.93 -5.00
CA ASP A 67 1.64 21.95 -5.79
C ASP A 67 3.11 21.55 -6.03
N ASP A 68 3.81 22.26 -6.91
CA ASP A 68 5.15 21.88 -7.37
C ASP A 68 6.13 21.66 -6.20
N ASN A 69 6.53 20.39 -5.98
CA ASN A 69 7.40 19.96 -4.88
C ASN A 69 6.84 20.18 -3.46
N LEU A 70 5.52 20.38 -3.31
CA LEU A 70 4.83 20.53 -2.04
C LEU A 70 3.83 19.39 -1.80
N TYR A 71 4.12 18.60 -0.79
CA TYR A 71 3.33 17.43 -0.41
C TYR A 71 2.63 17.68 0.91
N GLU A 72 1.34 17.40 0.96
CA GLU A 72 0.57 17.40 2.22
C GLU A 72 0.53 15.99 2.80
N VAL A 73 0.81 15.88 4.10
CA VAL A 73 0.80 14.61 4.84
C VAL A 73 -0.43 14.57 5.73
N HIS A 74 -1.28 13.57 5.50
CA HIS A 74 -2.53 13.37 6.22
C HIS A 74 -2.47 12.10 7.06
N ARG A 75 -3.06 12.13 8.26
CA ARG A 75 -3.16 10.96 9.15
C ARG A 75 -4.38 10.13 8.75
N LEU A 76 -4.18 8.84 8.51
CA LEU A 76 -5.25 7.88 8.24
C LEU A 76 -5.78 7.25 9.53
N THR A 77 -4.89 6.98 10.49
CA THR A 77 -5.25 6.44 11.80
C THR A 77 -4.67 7.35 12.88
N ARG A 78 -5.53 7.96 13.69
CA ARG A 78 -5.12 8.78 14.84
C ARG A 78 -5.00 7.91 16.10
N THR A 79 -5.91 6.96 16.26
CA THR A 79 -5.98 6.09 17.43
C THR A 79 -5.73 4.62 17.11
N VAL A 80 -5.56 3.83 18.17
CA VAL A 80 -5.46 2.35 18.06
C VAL A 80 -6.81 1.75 17.65
N ASP A 81 -7.91 2.41 17.98
CA ASP A 81 -9.25 1.92 17.63
C ASP A 81 -9.54 2.16 16.14
N ASP A 82 -9.15 3.30 15.57
CA ASP A 82 -9.20 3.53 14.11
C ASP A 82 -8.42 2.44 13.36
N ALA A 83 -7.23 2.08 13.88
CA ALA A 83 -6.42 1.03 13.31
C ALA A 83 -7.11 -0.35 13.42
N ARG A 84 -7.88 -0.61 14.48
CA ARG A 84 -8.65 -1.87 14.61
C ARG A 84 -9.79 -1.94 13.62
N ASP A 85 -10.47 -0.83 13.34
CA ASP A 85 -11.58 -0.80 12.40
C ASP A 85 -11.11 -1.13 10.99
N ILE A 86 -9.99 -0.53 10.56
CA ILE A 86 -9.35 -0.86 9.29
C ILE A 86 -8.91 -2.34 9.24
N LEU A 87 -8.39 -2.89 10.35
CA LEU A 87 -7.95 -4.29 10.41
C LEU A 87 -9.10 -5.30 10.33
N GLN A 88 -10.31 -4.92 10.76
CA GLN A 88 -11.49 -5.78 10.73
C GLN A 88 -12.14 -5.86 9.34
N GLN A 89 -11.77 -4.98 8.41
CA GLN A 89 -12.25 -5.04 7.04
C GLN A 89 -11.89 -6.40 6.40
N GLY A 90 -12.87 -7.06 5.77
CA GLY A 90 -12.78 -8.49 5.44
C GLY A 90 -11.52 -8.92 4.67
N ARG A 91 -11.06 -8.10 3.70
CA ARG A 91 -9.82 -8.41 2.95
C ARG A 91 -8.55 -8.18 3.78
N VAL A 92 -8.56 -7.22 4.69
CA VAL A 92 -7.44 -6.92 5.60
C VAL A 92 -7.31 -8.03 6.64
N ALA A 93 -8.44 -8.43 7.24
CA ALA A 93 -8.49 -9.52 8.21
C ALA A 93 -7.88 -10.81 7.67
N PHE A 94 -8.12 -11.13 6.38
CA PHE A 94 -7.48 -12.25 5.70
C PHE A 94 -5.96 -12.11 5.63
N GLY A 95 -5.44 -10.95 5.19
CA GLY A 95 -4.00 -10.71 5.09
C GLY A 95 -3.30 -10.75 6.45
N VAL A 96 -3.90 -10.12 7.47
CA VAL A 96 -3.41 -10.15 8.85
C VAL A 96 -3.48 -11.56 9.42
N GLY A 97 -4.54 -12.32 9.11
CA GLY A 97 -4.67 -13.73 9.48
C GLY A 97 -3.50 -14.57 8.97
N LEU A 98 -3.14 -14.44 7.68
CA LEU A 98 -1.98 -15.13 7.10
C LEU A 98 -0.67 -14.77 7.82
N TYR A 99 -0.47 -13.48 8.10
CA TYR A 99 0.69 -13.02 8.87
C TYR A 99 0.74 -13.65 10.26
N MET A 100 -0.40 -13.68 10.95
CA MET A 100 -0.51 -14.20 12.32
C MET A 100 -0.37 -15.72 12.37
N MET A 101 -0.81 -16.45 11.34
CA MET A 101 -0.54 -17.87 11.18
C MET A 101 0.96 -18.12 11.06
N GLY A 102 1.64 -17.44 10.12
CA GLY A 102 3.08 -17.57 9.95
C GLY A 102 3.86 -17.25 11.22
N MET A 103 3.46 -16.17 11.91
CA MET A 103 4.02 -15.79 13.20
C MET A 103 3.78 -16.83 14.30
N LEU A 104 2.58 -17.40 14.39
CA LEU A 104 2.28 -18.45 15.36
C LEU A 104 3.13 -19.71 15.09
N GLY A 105 3.31 -20.10 13.82
CA GLY A 105 4.18 -21.22 13.46
C GLY A 105 5.64 -20.98 13.88
N VAL A 106 6.16 -19.77 13.64
CA VAL A 106 7.52 -19.38 14.08
C VAL A 106 7.63 -19.30 15.60
N LEU A 107 6.67 -18.70 16.29
CA LEU A 107 6.66 -18.62 17.75
C LEU A 107 6.58 -19.99 18.39
N LEU A 108 5.83 -20.91 17.80
CA LEU A 108 5.75 -22.29 18.25
C LEU A 108 7.09 -23.00 18.08
N LEU A 109 7.74 -22.84 16.92
CA LEU A 109 9.10 -23.37 16.69
C LEU A 109 10.11 -22.83 17.72
N ILE A 110 10.11 -21.51 17.98
CA ILE A 110 10.98 -20.88 18.97
C ILE A 110 10.65 -21.38 20.39
N SER A 111 9.37 -21.59 20.69
CA SER A 111 8.94 -22.05 22.01
C SER A 111 9.35 -23.50 22.25
N GLU A 112 9.29 -24.39 21.25
CA GLU A 112 9.81 -25.77 21.35
C GLU A 112 11.30 -25.75 21.73
N LEU A 113 12.10 -24.95 21.01
CA LEU A 113 13.52 -24.75 21.27
C LEU A 113 13.82 -24.20 22.66
N LEU A 114 12.94 -23.36 23.21
CA LEU A 114 13.12 -22.72 24.52
C LEU A 114 12.89 -23.69 25.68
N PHE A 115 11.90 -24.59 25.57
CA PHE A 115 11.55 -25.51 26.66
C PHE A 115 12.33 -26.82 26.61
N GLN A 116 12.43 -27.46 25.45
CA GLN A 116 13.12 -28.73 25.27
C GLN A 116 13.84 -28.75 23.91
N PRO A 117 15.08 -28.23 23.83
CA PRO A 117 15.80 -28.15 22.55
C PRO A 117 16.10 -29.52 21.92
N ASP A 118 16.12 -30.59 22.72
CA ASP A 118 16.50 -31.94 22.29
C ASP A 118 15.32 -32.78 21.75
N ILE A 119 14.07 -32.40 22.09
CA ILE A 119 12.87 -33.19 21.79
C ILE A 119 11.77 -32.29 21.21
N TYR A 120 11.36 -32.57 19.97
CA TYR A 120 10.20 -31.92 19.36
C TYR A 120 8.97 -32.81 19.47
N PHE A 121 7.83 -32.21 19.85
CA PHE A 121 6.56 -32.93 19.89
C PHE A 121 5.94 -33.02 18.49
N GLU A 122 5.68 -34.24 17.99
CA GLU A 122 5.21 -34.48 16.62
C GLU A 122 3.93 -33.71 16.26
N PRO A 123 2.87 -33.64 17.11
CA PRO A 123 1.70 -32.80 16.83
C PRO A 123 2.02 -31.31 16.69
N ASN A 124 2.95 -30.77 17.49
CA ASN A 124 3.34 -29.37 17.39
C ASN A 124 4.08 -29.10 16.08
N LEU A 125 4.90 -30.06 15.60
CA LEU A 125 5.54 -29.97 14.28
C LEU A 125 4.53 -29.93 13.13
N TRP A 126 3.42 -30.68 13.20
CA TRP A 126 2.35 -30.60 12.20
C TRP A 126 1.65 -29.24 12.22
N ILE A 127 1.40 -28.68 13.41
CA ILE A 127 0.82 -27.33 13.57
C ILE A 127 1.77 -26.27 13.01
N ILE A 128 3.07 -26.35 13.33
CA ILE A 128 4.11 -25.48 12.77
C ILE A 128 4.09 -25.58 11.25
N GLY A 129 4.13 -26.80 10.70
CA GLY A 129 4.13 -27.04 9.26
C GLY A 129 2.92 -26.43 8.57
N LEU A 130 1.71 -26.64 9.12
CA LEU A 130 0.48 -26.06 8.56
C LEU A 130 0.53 -24.52 8.55
N PHE A 131 0.89 -23.91 9.67
CA PHE A 131 0.88 -22.45 9.84
C PHE A 131 2.04 -21.74 9.12
N VAL A 132 3.11 -22.45 8.81
CA VAL A 132 4.21 -21.97 7.97
C VAL A 132 3.90 -22.12 6.48
N LEU A 133 3.45 -23.31 6.06
CA LEU A 133 3.27 -23.62 4.64
C LEU A 133 2.14 -22.81 4.03
N LEU A 134 1.05 -22.57 4.76
CA LEU A 134 -0.12 -21.88 4.23
C LEU A 134 0.18 -20.43 3.81
N PRO A 135 0.84 -19.59 4.63
CA PRO A 135 1.32 -18.27 4.19
C PRO A 135 2.32 -18.35 3.03
N ILE A 136 3.24 -19.31 3.04
CA ILE A 136 4.23 -19.48 1.95
C ILE A 136 3.53 -19.77 0.61
N LEU A 137 2.46 -20.59 0.61
CA LEU A 137 1.73 -20.94 -0.60
C LEU A 137 0.82 -19.81 -1.11
N ILE A 138 0.16 -19.08 -0.22
CA ILE A 138 -0.80 -18.05 -0.60
C ILE A 138 -0.11 -16.74 -1.01
N SER A 139 1.02 -16.43 -0.39
CA SER A 139 1.69 -15.13 -0.53
C SER A 139 2.10 -14.77 -1.97
N PRO A 140 2.72 -15.67 -2.77
CA PRO A 140 3.07 -15.36 -4.16
C PRO A 140 1.86 -15.19 -5.06
N TRP A 141 0.79 -15.95 -4.82
CA TRP A 141 -0.44 -15.82 -5.58
C TRP A 141 -1.12 -14.47 -5.34
N GLU A 142 -1.27 -14.05 -4.08
CA GLU A 142 -1.84 -12.74 -3.75
C GLU A 142 -1.00 -11.59 -4.31
N THR A 143 0.32 -11.72 -4.20
CA THR A 143 1.26 -10.70 -4.68
C THR A 143 1.24 -10.58 -6.20
N MET A 144 1.17 -11.69 -6.92
CA MET A 144 1.09 -11.67 -8.38
C MET A 144 -0.24 -11.10 -8.87
N ASN A 145 -1.36 -11.51 -8.25
CA ASN A 145 -2.67 -10.99 -8.58
C ASN A 145 -2.78 -9.48 -8.31
N ALA A 146 -2.18 -8.97 -7.23
CA ALA A 146 -2.15 -7.55 -6.93
C ALA A 146 -1.27 -6.76 -7.93
N GLN A 147 -0.10 -7.28 -8.30
CA GLN A 147 0.79 -6.61 -9.26
C GLN A 147 0.20 -6.57 -10.68
N LEU A 148 -0.50 -7.62 -11.11
CA LEU A 148 -1.13 -7.70 -12.43
C LEU A 148 -2.46 -6.94 -12.50
N ALA A 149 -3.05 -6.56 -11.36
CA ALA A 149 -4.26 -5.75 -11.34
C ALA A 149 -4.05 -4.31 -11.84
N GLY A 150 -2.79 -3.86 -12.01
CA GLY A 150 -2.44 -2.56 -12.60
C GLY A 150 -2.80 -1.34 -11.76
N LYS A 151 -2.20 -0.19 -12.08
CA LYS A 151 -2.59 1.13 -11.54
C LYS A 151 -3.93 1.52 -12.15
N GLY A 152 -4.99 1.55 -11.34
CA GLY A 152 -6.31 2.06 -11.76
C GLY A 152 -7.15 1.12 -12.64
N ASP A 153 -6.77 -0.15 -12.78
CA ASP A 153 -7.51 -1.15 -13.58
C ASP A 153 -8.58 -1.91 -12.78
N THR A 154 -8.89 -1.46 -11.57
CA THR A 154 -10.24 -1.58 -11.03
C THR A 154 -11.06 -0.37 -11.45
N ARG A 155 -11.11 -0.09 -12.77
CA ARG A 155 -12.32 0.51 -13.34
C ARG A 155 -13.46 -0.41 -12.93
N ILE A 156 -14.37 0.17 -12.17
CA ILE A 156 -15.64 -0.41 -11.77
C ILE A 156 -16.30 -0.92 -13.05
N GLY A 157 -16.60 -2.23 -13.07
CA GLY A 157 -16.88 -2.98 -14.31
C GLY A 157 -16.26 -4.38 -14.32
N ALA A 158 -15.24 -4.65 -13.48
CA ALA A 158 -14.81 -6.02 -13.23
C ALA A 158 -15.91 -6.79 -12.50
N THR A 159 -16.76 -7.50 -13.25
CA THR A 159 -17.70 -8.47 -12.70
C THR A 159 -16.97 -9.39 -11.71
N ARG A 160 -17.67 -9.88 -10.67
CA ARG A 160 -17.11 -10.90 -9.75
C ARG A 160 -16.45 -12.05 -10.53
N ILE A 161 -17.02 -12.37 -11.71
CA ILE A 161 -16.54 -13.34 -12.68
C ILE A 161 -15.17 -12.94 -13.27
N GLY A 162 -15.01 -11.71 -13.79
CA GLY A 162 -13.73 -11.24 -14.34
C GLY A 162 -12.60 -11.23 -13.30
N THR A 163 -12.90 -10.83 -12.07
CA THR A 163 -11.93 -10.89 -10.96
C THR A 163 -11.57 -12.34 -10.59
N GLY A 164 -12.55 -13.24 -10.60
CA GLY A 164 -12.35 -14.67 -10.36
C GLY A 164 -11.49 -15.34 -11.44
N ILE A 165 -11.78 -15.08 -12.73
CA ILE A 165 -11.01 -15.60 -13.86
C ILE A 165 -9.56 -15.15 -13.79
N ARG A 166 -9.31 -13.86 -13.51
CA ARG A 166 -7.95 -13.35 -13.35
C ARG A 166 -7.20 -14.09 -12.25
N ARG A 167 -7.83 -14.28 -11.08
CA ARG A 167 -7.21 -15.00 -9.96
C ARG A 167 -6.85 -16.45 -10.32
N ILE A 168 -7.74 -17.16 -11.00
CA ILE A 168 -7.49 -18.53 -11.48
C ILE A 168 -6.35 -18.55 -12.50
N MET A 169 -6.35 -17.61 -13.45
CA MET A 169 -5.29 -17.49 -14.45
C MET A 169 -3.93 -17.22 -13.79
N THR A 170 -3.87 -16.30 -12.83
CA THR A 170 -2.62 -16.05 -12.08
C THR A 170 -2.15 -17.28 -11.33
N LEU A 171 -3.04 -18.01 -10.66
CA LEU A 171 -2.65 -19.25 -9.99
C LEU A 171 -2.12 -20.28 -10.99
N SER A 172 -2.79 -20.41 -12.14
CA SER A 172 -2.41 -21.34 -13.20
C SER A 172 -1.04 -21.02 -13.78
N ILE A 173 -0.74 -19.74 -14.04
CA ILE A 173 0.58 -19.30 -14.52
C ILE A 173 1.67 -19.61 -13.49
N LEU A 174 1.40 -19.29 -12.22
CA LEU A 174 2.35 -19.54 -11.13
C LEU A 174 2.68 -21.02 -10.99
N VAL A 175 1.65 -21.87 -10.91
CA VAL A 175 1.80 -23.32 -10.80
C VAL A 175 2.48 -23.88 -12.05
N SER A 176 2.08 -23.45 -13.25
CA SER A 176 2.71 -23.90 -14.50
C SER A 176 4.19 -23.56 -14.55
N ALA A 177 4.57 -22.33 -14.18
CA ALA A 177 5.97 -21.91 -14.13
C ALA A 177 6.78 -22.79 -13.16
N THR A 178 6.25 -23.06 -11.97
CA THR A 178 6.93 -23.94 -11.00
C THR A 178 7.08 -25.37 -11.47
N ILE A 179 6.04 -25.94 -12.10
CA ILE A 179 6.08 -27.30 -12.63
C ILE A 179 7.09 -27.40 -13.77
N ILE A 180 7.12 -26.41 -14.68
CA ILE A 180 8.09 -26.35 -15.78
C ILE A 180 9.52 -26.33 -15.23
N THR A 181 9.80 -25.49 -14.22
CA THR A 181 11.13 -25.44 -13.59
C THR A 181 11.49 -26.77 -12.91
N LEU A 182 10.54 -27.40 -12.23
CA LEU A 182 10.77 -28.69 -11.57
C LEU A 182 11.07 -29.80 -12.60
N ILE A 183 10.26 -29.90 -13.66
CA ILE A 183 10.46 -30.88 -14.74
C ILE A 183 11.80 -30.66 -15.44
N TYR A 184 12.15 -29.40 -15.71
CA TYR A 184 13.43 -29.06 -16.30
C TYR A 184 14.61 -29.50 -15.42
N GLY A 185 14.53 -29.28 -14.09
CA GLY A 185 15.55 -29.74 -13.14
C GLY A 185 15.67 -31.26 -13.05
N ILE A 186 14.55 -31.99 -13.11
CA ILE A 186 14.51 -33.46 -13.12
C ILE A 186 15.17 -34.02 -14.40
N ASN A 187 14.87 -33.41 -15.55
CA ASN A 187 15.39 -33.85 -16.85
C ASN A 187 16.92 -33.66 -16.96
N GLN A 188 17.47 -32.61 -16.36
CA GLN A 188 18.92 -32.36 -16.38
C GLN A 188 19.72 -33.32 -15.47
N ASN A 189 19.10 -33.87 -14.42
CA ASN A 189 19.77 -34.66 -13.38
C ASN A 189 19.39 -36.14 -13.37
N ASN A 190 19.27 -36.76 -14.56
CA ASN A 190 18.97 -38.20 -14.70
C ASN A 190 17.72 -38.65 -13.92
N GLY A 191 16.68 -37.83 -13.86
CA GLY A 191 15.42 -38.17 -13.20
C GLY A 191 15.42 -37.98 -11.67
N ARG A 192 16.48 -37.41 -11.07
CA ARG A 192 16.55 -37.12 -9.63
C ARG A 192 16.37 -35.63 -9.35
N ILE A 193 15.64 -35.31 -8.28
CA ILE A 193 15.50 -33.94 -7.78
C ILE A 193 16.74 -33.62 -6.95
N THR A 194 17.56 -32.67 -7.38
CA THR A 194 18.68 -32.19 -6.57
C THR A 194 18.27 -31.00 -5.69
N PRO A 195 18.92 -30.80 -4.52
CA PRO A 195 18.64 -29.68 -3.62
C PRO A 195 18.66 -28.31 -4.29
N VAL A 196 19.62 -28.09 -5.20
CA VAL A 196 19.77 -26.82 -5.94
C VAL A 196 18.54 -26.55 -6.83
N TRP A 197 18.05 -27.54 -7.57
CA TRP A 197 16.87 -27.37 -8.42
C TRP A 197 15.58 -27.23 -7.62
N LEU A 198 15.49 -27.84 -6.44
CA LEU A 198 14.39 -27.61 -5.50
C LEU A 198 14.40 -26.17 -4.99
N ALA A 199 15.57 -25.64 -4.62
CA ALA A 199 15.73 -24.24 -4.23
C ALA A 199 15.35 -23.28 -5.37
N ILE A 200 15.78 -23.56 -6.61
CA ILE A 200 15.41 -22.77 -7.80
C ILE A 200 13.90 -22.84 -8.06
N THR A 201 13.28 -24.01 -7.93
CA THR A 201 11.82 -24.16 -8.11
C THR A 201 11.07 -23.34 -7.07
N MET A 202 11.53 -23.36 -5.81
CA MET A 202 10.96 -22.55 -4.75
C MET A 202 11.19 -21.05 -4.96
N LEU A 203 12.34 -20.66 -5.50
CA LEU A 203 12.62 -19.27 -5.91
C LEU A 203 11.66 -18.80 -7.01
N VAL A 204 11.41 -19.63 -8.03
CA VAL A 204 10.44 -19.32 -9.10
C VAL A 204 9.04 -19.18 -8.53
N PHE A 205 8.63 -20.06 -7.61
CA PHE A 205 7.36 -19.94 -6.93
C PHE A 205 7.25 -18.64 -6.12
N MET A 206 8.30 -18.28 -5.38
CA MET A 206 8.31 -17.09 -4.54
C MET A 206 8.62 -15.79 -5.32
N ALA A 207 8.99 -15.89 -6.60
CA ALA A 207 9.46 -14.76 -7.41
C ALA A 207 8.53 -13.54 -7.37
N PRO A 208 7.19 -13.65 -7.45
CA PRO A 208 6.31 -12.49 -7.36
C PRO A 208 6.48 -11.72 -6.04
N THR A 209 6.59 -12.42 -4.91
CA THR A 209 6.78 -11.81 -3.57
C THR A 209 8.13 -11.12 -3.47
N ILE A 210 9.20 -11.79 -3.92
CA ILE A 210 10.57 -11.29 -3.88
C ILE A 210 10.69 -10.04 -4.76
N LEU A 211 10.06 -10.06 -5.94
CA LEU A 211 10.02 -8.92 -6.85
C LEU A 211 9.29 -7.72 -6.25
N ALA A 212 8.11 -7.92 -5.67
CA ALA A 212 7.37 -6.84 -5.02
C ALA A 212 8.20 -6.24 -3.88
N TYR A 213 8.73 -7.09 -3.00
CA TYR A 213 9.51 -6.69 -1.84
C TYR A 213 10.76 -5.88 -2.24
N GLY A 214 11.59 -6.44 -3.13
CA GLY A 214 12.82 -5.79 -3.59
C GLY A 214 12.55 -4.44 -4.26
N ARG A 215 11.50 -4.36 -5.10
CA ARG A 215 11.13 -3.12 -5.80
C ARG A 215 10.61 -2.04 -4.86
N ILE A 216 9.74 -2.40 -3.91
CA ILE A 216 9.18 -1.46 -2.93
C ILE A 216 10.30 -0.93 -2.03
N MET A 217 11.18 -1.80 -1.55
CA MET A 217 12.28 -1.35 -0.70
C MET A 217 13.29 -0.49 -1.47
N GLY A 218 13.74 -0.95 -2.64
CA GLY A 218 14.75 -0.24 -3.42
C GLY A 218 14.28 1.13 -3.89
N ALA A 219 13.03 1.25 -4.35
CA ALA A 219 12.47 2.53 -4.76
C ALA A 219 12.26 3.51 -3.59
N SER A 220 11.93 3.03 -2.38
CA SER A 220 11.73 3.90 -1.21
C SER A 220 12.97 4.15 -0.34
N TRP A 221 14.09 3.47 -0.61
CA TRP A 221 15.30 3.54 0.22
C TRP A 221 15.77 4.98 0.49
N ASN A 222 15.76 5.84 -0.53
CA ASN A 222 16.16 7.25 -0.39
C ASN A 222 15.28 8.00 0.63
N MET A 223 13.97 7.79 0.55
CA MET A 223 12.98 8.41 1.44
C MET A 223 13.14 7.87 2.87
N LEU A 224 13.26 6.55 3.03
CA LEU A 224 13.45 5.91 4.32
C LEU A 224 14.74 6.40 5.01
N LEU A 225 15.86 6.42 4.30
CA LEU A 225 17.13 6.90 4.84
C LEU A 225 17.03 8.36 5.30
N LEU A 226 16.48 9.24 4.45
CA LEU A 226 16.37 10.66 4.75
C LEU A 226 15.42 10.94 5.92
N ASN A 227 14.31 10.21 6.01
CA ASN A 227 13.36 10.32 7.10
C ASN A 227 13.93 9.80 8.42
N LYS A 228 14.49 8.58 8.44
CA LYS A 228 15.08 8.02 9.66
C LYS A 228 16.30 8.83 10.12
N TRP A 229 17.06 9.43 9.20
CA TRP A 229 18.11 10.40 9.53
C TRP A 229 17.55 11.66 10.20
N ARG A 230 16.41 12.18 9.72
CA ARG A 230 15.70 13.29 10.40
C ARG A 230 15.20 12.89 11.78
N THR A 231 14.62 11.69 11.94
CA THR A 231 14.17 11.17 13.24
C THR A 231 15.33 11.01 14.22
N ALA A 232 16.46 10.45 13.76
CA ALA A 232 17.66 10.30 14.58
C ALA A 232 18.18 11.65 15.10
N ASN A 233 18.11 12.70 14.27
CA ASN A 233 18.41 14.08 14.64
C ASN A 233 17.30 14.78 15.44
N GLY A 234 16.19 14.10 15.70
CA GLY A 234 15.11 14.63 16.52
C GLY A 234 14.10 15.52 15.82
N ARG A 235 14.12 15.56 14.49
CA ARG A 235 13.17 16.33 13.68
C ARG A 235 11.97 15.45 13.33
N GLN A 236 10.80 16.06 13.26
CA GLN A 236 9.57 15.40 12.76
C GLN A 236 9.73 15.12 11.26
N ASN A 237 9.05 14.07 10.77
CA ASN A 237 9.08 13.70 9.37
C ASN A 237 7.71 13.11 8.93
N PRO A 238 7.51 12.85 7.63
CA PRO A 238 6.26 12.28 7.09
C PRO A 238 5.94 10.82 7.45
N ILE A 239 6.78 10.15 8.24
CA ILE A 239 6.59 8.76 8.70
C ILE A 239 6.35 8.72 10.22
N ASP A 240 6.99 9.66 10.94
CA ASP A 240 7.03 9.87 12.38
C ASP A 240 6.67 11.35 12.64
N PRO A 241 5.36 11.68 12.69
CA PRO A 241 4.90 13.08 12.83
C PRO A 241 5.13 13.60 14.25
N ASP A 242 5.06 12.73 15.24
CA ASP A 242 5.24 13.12 16.64
C ASP A 242 6.72 13.27 16.97
N LYS A 243 7.05 14.15 17.94
CA LYS A 243 8.43 14.35 18.35
C LYS A 243 9.02 13.01 18.85
N PRO A 244 10.10 12.52 18.23
CA PRO A 244 10.60 11.18 18.55
C PRO A 244 11.19 11.14 19.94
N SER A 245 10.75 10.15 20.73
CA SER A 245 11.33 9.84 22.03
C SER A 245 12.81 9.44 21.89
N PHE A 246 13.58 9.55 22.97
CA PHE A 246 15.00 9.14 22.96
C PHE A 246 15.21 7.71 22.45
N VAL A 247 14.30 6.80 22.81
CA VAL A 247 14.34 5.39 22.36
C VAL A 247 14.09 5.29 20.85
N ASN A 248 13.11 6.04 20.33
CA ASN A 248 12.81 6.05 18.90
C ASN A 248 13.94 6.70 18.08
N ARG A 249 14.67 7.67 18.66
CA ARG A 249 15.88 8.24 18.04
C ARG A 249 17.00 7.20 17.94
N LEU A 250 17.24 6.44 19.00
CA LEU A 250 18.26 5.37 18.99
C LEU A 250 17.89 4.28 17.99
N PHE A 251 16.63 3.84 17.98
CA PHE A 251 16.14 2.85 17.02
C PHE A 251 16.25 3.36 15.58
N SER A 252 15.87 4.61 15.32
CA SER A 252 16.04 5.24 14.00
C SER A 252 17.50 5.36 13.58
N LEU A 253 18.42 5.66 14.50
CA LEU A 253 19.86 5.71 14.22
C LEU A 253 20.41 4.32 13.85
N LEU A 254 19.96 3.28 14.56
CA LEU A 254 20.29 1.90 14.25
C LEU A 254 19.72 1.49 12.88
N LEU A 255 18.49 1.87 12.56
CA LEU A 255 17.90 1.66 11.22
C LEU A 255 18.67 2.39 10.11
N VAL A 256 19.11 3.63 10.36
CA VAL A 256 19.97 4.38 9.42
C VAL A 256 21.25 3.62 9.13
N LEU A 257 21.91 3.09 10.16
CA LEU A 257 23.13 2.31 9.99
C LEU A 257 22.85 1.08 9.11
N PHE A 258 21.76 0.36 9.37
CA PHE A 258 21.32 -0.75 8.53
C PHE A 258 21.07 -0.34 7.07
N LEU A 259 20.31 0.74 6.85
CA LEU A 259 19.99 1.26 5.51
C LEU A 259 21.25 1.63 4.73
N ILE A 260 22.25 2.23 5.37
CA ILE A 260 23.53 2.60 4.74
C ILE A 260 24.36 1.36 4.38
N THR A 261 24.40 0.36 5.26
CA THR A 261 25.16 -0.88 5.01
C THR A 261 24.49 -1.81 4.00
N MET A 262 23.19 -1.66 3.78
CA MET A 262 22.39 -2.59 2.99
C MET A 262 22.89 -2.79 1.55
N PRO A 263 23.21 -1.75 0.76
CA PRO A 263 23.74 -1.94 -0.60
C PRO A 263 25.05 -2.73 -0.63
N ILE A 264 25.91 -2.54 0.38
CA ILE A 264 27.19 -3.26 0.49
C ILE A 264 26.93 -4.74 0.78
N THR A 265 26.04 -5.04 1.74
CA THR A 265 25.66 -6.42 2.05
C THR A 265 24.96 -7.10 0.87
N ALA A 266 24.18 -6.35 0.10
CA ALA A 266 23.52 -6.84 -1.10
C ALA A 266 24.51 -7.25 -2.18
N LEU A 267 25.52 -6.41 -2.45
CA LEU A 267 26.61 -6.73 -3.37
C LEU A 267 27.40 -7.96 -2.90
N ASN A 268 27.74 -8.02 -1.61
CA ASN A 268 28.44 -9.17 -1.04
C ASN A 268 27.67 -10.48 -1.26
N GLY A 269 26.36 -10.50 -1.02
CA GLY A 269 25.56 -11.70 -1.21
C GLY A 269 25.47 -12.17 -2.66
N ILE A 270 25.34 -11.24 -3.61
CA ILE A 270 25.30 -11.59 -5.04
C ILE A 270 26.63 -12.17 -5.50
N VAL A 271 27.74 -11.49 -5.17
CA VAL A 271 29.08 -11.94 -5.58
C VAL A 271 29.43 -13.28 -4.92
N THR A 272 29.03 -13.48 -3.66
CA THR A 272 29.23 -14.76 -2.94
C THR A 272 28.52 -15.91 -3.64
N VAL A 273 27.23 -15.76 -3.97
CA VAL A 273 26.49 -16.82 -4.67
C VAL A 273 27.05 -17.08 -6.06
N PHE A 274 27.42 -16.04 -6.79
CA PHE A 274 28.04 -16.19 -8.11
C PHE A 274 29.39 -16.94 -8.02
N HIS A 275 30.22 -16.59 -7.04
CA HIS A 275 31.51 -17.23 -6.82
C HIS A 275 31.37 -18.72 -6.46
N VAL A 276 30.45 -19.06 -5.55
CA VAL A 276 30.24 -20.47 -5.15
C VAL A 276 29.64 -21.30 -6.29
N LEU A 277 28.66 -20.76 -7.04
CA LEU A 277 28.01 -21.50 -8.13
C LEU A 277 28.90 -21.67 -9.37
N TYR A 278 29.72 -20.67 -9.71
CA TYR A 278 30.49 -20.69 -10.96
C TYR A 278 31.95 -21.12 -10.77
N ASN A 279 32.61 -20.69 -9.69
CA ASN A 279 34.02 -21.02 -9.43
C ASN A 279 34.19 -22.27 -8.56
N SER A 280 33.14 -22.73 -7.86
CA SER A 280 33.13 -23.90 -6.99
C SER A 280 34.41 -24.05 -6.14
N PRO A 281 34.71 -23.07 -5.27
CA PRO A 281 35.91 -23.12 -4.42
C PRO A 281 35.82 -24.25 -3.40
N ASP A 282 36.96 -24.86 -3.06
CA ASP A 282 37.03 -25.93 -2.05
C ASP A 282 36.59 -25.47 -0.64
N ASN A 283 36.65 -24.15 -0.37
CA ASN A 283 36.24 -23.53 0.90
C ASN A 283 34.82 -22.95 0.86
N SER A 284 33.93 -23.46 -0.02
CA SER A 284 32.57 -22.95 -0.21
C SER A 284 31.75 -22.89 1.08
N GLU A 285 31.83 -23.93 1.92
CA GLU A 285 31.14 -24.04 3.20
C GLU A 285 31.57 -22.93 4.18
N GLU A 286 32.88 -22.72 4.35
CA GLU A 286 33.41 -21.66 5.21
C GLU A 286 33.02 -20.27 4.72
N ILE A 287 33.09 -20.02 3.41
CA ILE A 287 32.72 -18.74 2.82
C ILE A 287 31.23 -18.42 3.12
N LEU A 288 30.35 -19.41 2.97
CA LEU A 288 28.91 -19.24 3.20
C LEU A 288 28.58 -19.12 4.69
N ASN A 289 29.32 -19.78 5.58
CA ASN A 289 29.12 -19.68 7.02
C ASN A 289 29.61 -18.34 7.60
N TYR A 290 30.76 -17.83 7.14
CA TYR A 290 31.36 -16.60 7.70
C TYR A 290 30.78 -15.28 7.15
N GLY A 291 29.59 -15.29 6.52
CA GLY A 291 28.95 -14.07 6.02
C GLY A 291 29.38 -13.67 4.60
N GLY A 292 29.77 -14.64 3.78
CA GLY A 292 30.15 -14.45 2.37
C GLY A 292 31.60 -14.06 2.19
N ILE A 293 31.96 -13.65 0.97
CA ILE A 293 33.36 -13.36 0.60
C ILE A 293 33.97 -12.28 1.48
N ILE A 294 33.23 -11.20 1.78
CA ILE A 294 33.74 -10.14 2.67
C ILE A 294 34.02 -10.69 4.05
N GLY A 295 33.09 -11.46 4.63
CA GLY A 295 33.24 -11.99 5.97
C GLY A 295 34.36 -13.04 6.09
N HIS A 296 34.48 -13.93 5.11
CA HIS A 296 35.58 -14.89 5.03
C HIS A 296 36.94 -14.19 4.85
N SER A 297 37.01 -13.15 4.00
CA SER A 297 38.25 -12.38 3.81
C SER A 297 38.69 -11.63 5.07
N ILE A 298 37.74 -11.23 5.91
CA ILE A 298 38.03 -10.65 7.23
C ILE A 298 38.55 -11.74 8.16
N TYR A 299 37.91 -12.90 8.19
CA TYR A 299 38.30 -14.05 9.01
C TYR A 299 39.75 -14.49 8.73
N GLU A 300 40.12 -14.70 7.47
CA GLU A 300 41.49 -15.07 7.08
C GLU A 300 42.54 -14.01 7.44
N ARG A 301 42.13 -12.74 7.58
CA ARG A 301 43.01 -11.60 7.86
C ARG A 301 42.99 -11.16 9.32
N ILE A 302 42.29 -11.86 10.21
CA ILE A 302 42.22 -11.53 11.64
C ILE A 302 43.61 -11.49 12.27
N ASP A 303 44.53 -12.36 11.88
CA ASP A 303 45.89 -12.39 12.45
C ASP A 303 46.73 -11.17 12.04
N LEU A 304 46.58 -10.67 10.81
CA LEU A 304 47.23 -9.43 10.33
C LEU A 304 46.58 -8.16 10.89
N ILE A 305 45.26 -8.17 11.12
CA ILE A 305 44.52 -7.04 11.71
C ILE A 305 44.75 -6.96 13.22
N SER A 306 44.92 -8.11 13.88
CA SER A 306 45.28 -8.26 15.31
C SER A 306 46.62 -7.59 15.63
N GLU A 307 47.56 -7.57 14.69
CA GLU A 307 48.88 -6.92 14.86
C GLU A 307 48.77 -5.37 14.83
N ILE A 308 47.78 -4.82 14.10
CA ILE A 308 47.53 -3.37 13.99
C ILE A 308 46.54 -2.87 15.06
N LEU A 309 45.59 -3.71 15.52
CA LEU A 309 44.57 -3.38 16.53
C LEU A 309 44.77 -4.17 17.84
N PHE A 310 45.98 -4.12 18.41
CA PHE A 310 46.40 -4.86 19.61
C PHE A 310 45.64 -4.54 20.91
N HIS A 311 44.53 -3.78 20.89
CA HIS A 311 43.77 -3.40 22.08
C HIS A 311 42.29 -3.81 22.05
N TRP A 312 41.75 -4.26 20.92
CA TRP A 312 40.30 -4.47 20.80
C TRP A 312 40.00 -5.95 20.59
N GLU A 313 39.88 -6.67 21.70
CA GLU A 313 39.48 -8.08 21.81
C GLU A 313 38.16 -8.39 21.05
N PHE A 314 37.35 -7.35 20.80
CA PHE A 314 36.13 -7.37 20.00
C PHE A 314 36.31 -7.86 18.55
N ILE A 315 37.46 -7.62 17.90
CA ILE A 315 37.66 -7.96 16.47
C ILE A 315 37.70 -9.47 16.24
N LYS A 316 38.20 -10.24 17.22
CA LYS A 316 38.22 -11.71 17.10
C LYS A 316 36.82 -12.31 17.08
N SER A 317 35.85 -11.64 17.70
CA SER A 317 34.43 -12.00 17.64
C SER A 317 33.68 -11.41 16.43
N MET A 318 34.34 -10.65 15.56
CA MET A 318 33.72 -9.93 14.45
C MET A 318 33.02 -10.84 13.42
N PRO A 319 33.51 -12.05 13.08
CA PRO A 319 32.77 -12.98 12.23
C PRO A 319 31.48 -13.51 12.88
N GLN A 320 31.51 -13.86 14.18
CA GLN A 320 30.28 -14.22 14.91
C GLN A 320 29.36 -13.01 15.06
N PHE A 321 29.88 -11.81 15.29
CA PHE A 321 29.10 -10.58 15.29
C PHE A 321 28.50 -10.29 13.92
N LEU A 322 29.19 -10.60 12.81
CA LEU A 322 28.69 -10.39 11.45
C LEU A 322 27.61 -11.43 11.09
N SER A 323 27.81 -12.70 11.46
CA SER A 323 26.78 -13.75 11.27
C SER A 323 25.57 -13.49 12.17
N LEU A 324 25.78 -13.22 13.46
CA LEU A 324 24.72 -12.80 14.39
C LEU A 324 24.05 -11.52 13.88
N TYR A 325 24.81 -10.54 13.37
CA TYR A 325 24.26 -9.34 12.77
C TYR A 325 23.41 -9.67 11.54
N LEU A 326 23.86 -10.49 10.59
CA LEU A 326 23.08 -10.89 9.42
C LEU A 326 21.83 -11.67 9.81
N SER A 327 21.92 -12.58 10.77
CA SER A 327 20.83 -13.43 11.25
C SER A 327 19.82 -12.65 12.11
N LEU A 328 20.30 -11.76 12.98
CA LEU A 328 19.48 -10.82 13.76
C LEU A 328 18.86 -9.76 12.86
N ASN A 329 19.55 -9.33 11.80
CA ASN A 329 19.03 -8.43 10.78
C ASN A 329 17.88 -9.14 10.05
N ILE A 330 18.03 -10.37 9.56
CA ILE A 330 16.93 -11.09 8.91
C ILE A 330 15.77 -11.38 9.89
N ALA A 331 16.02 -11.71 11.16
CA ALA A 331 14.99 -12.02 12.14
C ALA A 331 14.27 -10.77 12.72
N ILE A 332 15.01 -9.76 13.19
CA ILE A 332 14.44 -8.52 13.77
C ILE A 332 13.92 -7.59 12.68
N VAL A 333 14.66 -7.45 11.57
CA VAL A 333 14.16 -6.68 10.42
C VAL A 333 12.99 -7.46 9.84
N GLY A 334 13.07 -8.75 9.51
CA GLY A 334 11.92 -9.50 8.96
C GLY A 334 10.58 -9.31 9.71
N LEU A 335 10.59 -9.35 11.04
CA LEU A 335 9.39 -9.20 11.89
C LEU A 335 8.86 -7.76 11.99
N ALA A 336 9.72 -6.77 12.24
CA ALA A 336 9.31 -5.37 12.42
C ALA A 336 9.15 -4.63 11.07
N PHE A 337 9.80 -5.13 10.02
CA PHE A 337 9.91 -4.46 8.74
C PHE A 337 8.64 -4.55 7.90
N ILE A 338 7.79 -5.56 8.08
CA ILE A 338 6.47 -5.59 7.39
C ILE A 338 5.67 -4.34 7.76
N PHE A 339 5.73 -3.88 9.01
CA PHE A 339 5.02 -2.66 9.44
C PHE A 339 5.66 -1.39 8.87
N GLU A 340 6.99 -1.29 8.87
CA GLU A 340 7.70 -0.16 8.24
C GLU A 340 7.44 -0.10 6.73
N LEU A 341 7.44 -1.24 6.04
CA LEU A 341 7.05 -1.33 4.63
C LEU A 341 5.61 -0.93 4.40
N THR A 342 4.69 -1.40 5.24
CA THR A 342 3.26 -1.06 5.13
C THR A 342 3.05 0.44 5.26
N ARG A 343 3.67 1.07 6.28
CA ARG A 343 3.65 2.53 6.47
C ARG A 343 4.18 3.27 5.25
N ASN A 344 5.31 2.83 4.72
CA ASN A 344 5.94 3.45 3.55
C ASN A 344 5.16 3.24 2.24
N LEU A 345 4.48 2.11 2.09
CA LEU A 345 3.58 1.83 0.96
C LEU A 345 2.39 2.80 0.99
N ILE A 346 1.74 2.92 2.15
CA ILE A 346 0.57 3.77 2.38
C ILE A 346 0.91 5.26 2.28
N LEU A 347 2.12 5.65 2.72
CA LEU A 347 2.64 7.00 2.54
C LEU A 347 2.72 7.40 1.06
N GLY A 348 2.84 6.42 0.16
CA GLY A 348 3.10 6.67 -1.25
C GLY A 348 4.58 6.92 -1.54
N GLY A 349 5.50 6.51 -0.65
CA GLY A 349 6.94 6.74 -0.80
C GLY A 349 7.54 6.25 -2.13
N GLN A 350 6.87 5.31 -2.79
CA GLN A 350 7.24 4.80 -4.11
C GLN A 350 6.99 5.77 -5.26
N THR A 351 6.04 6.70 -5.09
CA THR A 351 5.61 7.61 -6.17
C THR A 351 6.56 8.78 -6.35
N PHE A 352 7.23 9.22 -5.28
CA PHE A 352 8.17 10.34 -5.32
C PHE A 352 9.59 9.97 -4.85
N GLY A 353 9.75 8.87 -4.09
CA GLY A 353 11.03 8.39 -3.55
C GLY A 353 11.96 7.69 -4.54
N GLY A 354 11.43 7.17 -5.65
CA GLY A 354 12.20 6.34 -6.58
C GLY A 354 11.50 6.06 -7.90
N MET A 355 12.13 5.19 -8.70
CA MET A 355 11.62 4.71 -9.98
C MET A 355 11.36 3.20 -9.91
N PHE A 356 10.43 2.68 -10.72
CA PHE A 356 10.07 1.25 -10.78
C PHE A 356 9.47 0.64 -9.49
N GLY A 357 9.07 1.47 -8.51
CA GLY A 357 8.33 1.01 -7.33
C GLY A 357 6.98 0.37 -7.68
N VAL A 358 6.42 -0.39 -6.74
CA VAL A 358 5.07 -0.95 -6.86
C VAL A 358 4.09 0.00 -6.20
N THR A 359 3.07 0.41 -6.95
CA THR A 359 2.02 1.32 -6.50
C THR A 359 0.69 0.70 -6.88
N LEU A 360 -0.10 0.30 -5.89
CA LEU A 360 -1.40 -0.36 -6.12
C LEU A 360 -2.49 0.67 -6.35
N ASP A 361 -2.59 1.63 -5.44
CA ASP A 361 -3.56 2.72 -5.48
C ASP A 361 -2.83 4.06 -5.45
N THR A 362 -3.46 5.11 -5.95
CA THR A 362 -2.87 6.45 -5.87
C THR A 362 -2.97 6.99 -4.45
N PRO A 363 -2.01 7.81 -3.97
CA PRO A 363 -2.07 8.37 -2.61
C PRO A 363 -3.38 9.13 -2.30
N ARG A 364 -3.97 9.79 -3.30
CA ARG A 364 -5.26 10.47 -3.16
C ARG A 364 -6.41 9.48 -2.92
N GLU A 365 -6.41 8.34 -3.60
CA GLU A 365 -7.40 7.27 -3.38
C GLU A 365 -7.22 6.62 -2.01
N ILE A 366 -5.98 6.40 -1.54
CA ILE A 366 -5.73 5.88 -0.19
C ILE A 366 -6.33 6.82 0.87
N ARG A 367 -6.23 8.14 0.68
CA ARG A 367 -6.79 9.11 1.64
C ARG A 367 -8.32 9.12 1.67
N THR A 368 -8.96 8.85 0.54
CA THR A 368 -10.40 9.06 0.33
C THR A 368 -11.22 7.77 0.45
N GLU A 369 -10.62 6.62 0.16
CA GLU A 369 -11.30 5.34 0.04
C GLU A 369 -10.76 4.32 1.05
N GLU A 370 -11.60 3.93 2.00
CA GLU A 370 -11.29 2.84 2.93
C GLU A 370 -10.96 1.54 2.19
N SER A 371 -11.64 1.28 1.08
CA SER A 371 -11.38 0.10 0.25
C SER A 371 -9.97 0.08 -0.34
N ALA A 372 -9.38 1.26 -0.62
CA ALA A 372 -8.00 1.39 -1.11
C ALA A 372 -7.00 1.17 0.03
N GLN A 373 -7.26 1.75 1.21
CA GLN A 373 -6.46 1.51 2.41
C GLN A 373 -6.38 0.02 2.73
N GLY A 374 -7.54 -0.65 2.77
CA GLY A 374 -7.62 -2.08 3.06
C GLY A 374 -6.93 -2.95 2.01
N ARG A 375 -6.98 -2.58 0.72
CA ARG A 375 -6.23 -3.29 -0.33
C ARG A 375 -4.72 -3.23 -0.11
N GLN A 376 -4.17 -2.07 0.25
CA GLN A 376 -2.73 -1.92 0.46
C GLN A 376 -2.26 -2.68 1.69
N ILE A 377 -3.01 -2.60 2.79
CA ILE A 377 -2.69 -3.31 4.03
C ILE A 377 -2.77 -4.82 3.80
N ALA A 378 -3.85 -5.29 3.16
CA ALA A 378 -4.01 -6.70 2.84
C ALA A 378 -2.88 -7.23 1.93
N PHE A 379 -2.49 -6.45 0.92
CA PHE A 379 -1.35 -6.78 0.07
C PHE A 379 -0.04 -6.86 0.86
N ALA A 380 0.23 -5.91 1.75
CA ALA A 380 1.46 -5.90 2.52
C ALA A 380 1.55 -7.12 3.46
N PHE A 381 0.49 -7.43 4.20
CA PHE A 381 0.49 -8.58 5.11
C PHE A 381 0.44 -9.92 4.37
N ALA A 382 -0.48 -10.11 3.42
CA ALA A 382 -0.58 -11.38 2.69
C ALA A 382 0.63 -11.61 1.78
N GLY A 383 1.11 -10.55 1.13
CA GLY A 383 2.15 -10.63 0.10
C GLY A 383 3.58 -10.70 0.63
N PHE A 384 3.86 -10.24 1.85
CA PHE A 384 5.20 -10.34 2.44
C PHE A 384 5.31 -11.40 3.53
N SER A 385 4.21 -11.80 4.18
CA SER A 385 4.25 -12.78 5.28
C SER A 385 4.93 -14.09 4.88
N GLY A 386 4.54 -14.70 3.76
CA GLY A 386 5.07 -15.99 3.34
C GLY A 386 6.58 -15.94 3.07
N TYR A 387 7.05 -14.89 2.40
CA TYR A 387 8.48 -14.70 2.13
C TYR A 387 9.30 -14.49 3.40
N THR A 388 8.83 -13.64 4.32
CA THR A 388 9.51 -13.39 5.59
C THR A 388 9.60 -14.65 6.44
N VAL A 389 8.52 -15.41 6.55
CA VAL A 389 8.49 -16.66 7.33
C VAL A 389 9.41 -17.70 6.70
N LEU A 390 9.39 -17.83 5.37
CA LEU A 390 10.29 -18.73 4.66
C LEU A 390 11.76 -18.38 4.92
N LEU A 391 12.14 -17.11 4.77
CA LEU A 391 13.51 -16.67 5.03
C LEU A 391 13.92 -16.96 6.48
N LEU A 392 13.04 -16.70 7.44
CA LEU A 392 13.33 -16.94 8.85
C LEU A 392 13.58 -18.44 9.09
N ILE A 393 12.81 -19.32 8.47
CA ILE A 393 13.03 -20.77 8.57
C ILE A 393 14.33 -21.19 7.88
N LEU A 394 14.61 -20.68 6.69
CA LEU A 394 15.87 -20.98 5.98
C LEU A 394 17.09 -20.52 6.80
N VAL A 395 17.00 -19.37 7.47
CA VAL A 395 18.03 -18.89 8.40
C VAL A 395 18.12 -19.78 9.65
N CYS A 396 16.99 -20.22 10.19
CA CYS A 396 16.96 -21.15 11.31
C CYS A 396 17.65 -22.48 10.99
N TYR A 397 17.40 -23.05 9.81
CA TYR A 397 18.10 -24.25 9.32
C TYR A 397 19.57 -24.00 8.98
N LYS A 398 19.94 -22.77 8.62
CA LYS A 398 21.33 -22.36 8.38
C LYS A 398 22.12 -22.24 9.69
N GLU A 399 21.61 -21.51 10.68
CA GLU A 399 22.36 -21.19 11.91
C GLU A 399 22.25 -22.26 12.99
N PHE A 400 21.11 -22.96 13.03
CA PHE A 400 20.78 -23.93 14.09
C PHE A 400 20.49 -25.31 13.51
N GLY A 401 21.15 -25.69 12.41
CA GLY A 401 20.90 -26.96 11.70
C GLY A 401 20.89 -28.19 12.61
N ASP A 402 21.79 -28.25 13.60
CA ASP A 402 21.90 -29.36 14.56
C ASP A 402 20.71 -29.47 15.52
N LEU A 403 20.04 -28.33 15.78
CA LEU A 403 18.89 -28.23 16.69
C LEU A 403 17.55 -28.31 15.94
N MET A 404 17.56 -28.25 14.61
CA MET A 404 16.33 -28.26 13.81
C MET A 404 15.79 -29.69 13.62
N PRO A 405 14.46 -29.86 13.54
CA PRO A 405 13.86 -31.17 13.30
C PRO A 405 14.14 -31.63 11.85
N PHE A 406 14.19 -32.95 11.63
CA PHE A 406 14.37 -33.59 10.33
C PHE A 406 15.69 -33.30 9.58
N THR A 407 16.68 -32.68 10.22
CA THR A 407 18.01 -32.44 9.64
C THR A 407 18.67 -33.71 9.11
N SER A 408 18.67 -34.79 9.89
CA SER A 408 19.22 -36.09 9.46
C SER A 408 18.51 -36.67 8.23
N ASN A 409 17.20 -36.43 8.11
CA ASN A 409 16.41 -36.88 6.96
C ASN A 409 16.73 -36.04 5.72
N LEU A 410 16.92 -34.74 5.88
CA LEU A 410 17.34 -33.84 4.82
C LEU A 410 18.73 -34.22 4.29
N GLU A 411 19.70 -34.46 5.18
CA GLU A 411 21.05 -34.91 4.83
C GLU A 411 21.02 -36.26 4.10
N SER A 412 20.16 -37.20 4.51
CA SER A 412 19.98 -38.48 3.81
C SER A 412 19.45 -38.34 2.37
N GLN A 413 18.80 -37.21 2.06
CA GLN A 413 18.29 -36.86 0.73
C GLN A 413 19.27 -35.98 -0.07
N GLY A 414 20.48 -35.76 0.45
CA GLY A 414 21.53 -34.96 -0.18
C GLY A 414 21.50 -33.47 0.16
N PHE A 415 20.65 -33.03 1.09
CA PHE A 415 20.72 -31.66 1.64
C PHE A 415 21.79 -31.57 2.73
N ASN A 416 23.06 -31.64 2.31
CA ASN A 416 24.19 -31.41 3.21
C ASN A 416 24.23 -29.96 3.70
N GLU A 417 25.04 -29.67 4.73
CA GLU A 417 25.21 -28.32 5.30
C GLU A 417 25.50 -27.26 4.24
N GLU A 418 26.48 -27.50 3.36
CA GLU A 418 26.80 -26.64 2.21
C GLU A 418 25.57 -26.32 1.34
N MET A 419 24.70 -27.31 1.07
CA MET A 419 23.52 -27.13 0.21
C MET A 419 22.41 -26.35 0.89
N ARG A 420 22.24 -26.52 2.21
CA ARG A 420 21.33 -25.68 3.02
C ARG A 420 21.80 -24.24 3.02
N LEU A 421 23.09 -24.02 3.24
CA LEU A 421 23.74 -22.71 3.19
C LEU A 421 23.53 -22.05 1.83
N LEU A 422 23.89 -22.75 0.76
CA LEU A 422 23.76 -22.26 -0.60
C LEU A 422 22.31 -21.88 -0.94
N SER A 423 21.33 -22.70 -0.57
CA SER A 423 19.90 -22.41 -0.77
C SER A 423 19.49 -21.08 -0.12
N THR A 424 19.82 -20.89 1.17
CA THR A 424 19.53 -19.65 1.90
C THR A 424 20.19 -18.44 1.25
N TRP A 425 21.45 -18.56 0.85
CA TRP A 425 22.18 -17.49 0.16
C TRP A 425 21.59 -17.17 -1.22
N MET A 426 21.08 -18.16 -1.97
CA MET A 426 20.40 -17.92 -3.25
C MET A 426 19.13 -17.08 -3.08
N PHE A 427 18.30 -17.36 -2.06
CA PHE A 427 17.13 -16.52 -1.72
C PHE A 427 17.51 -15.08 -1.40
N ILE A 428 18.53 -14.90 -0.57
CA ILE A 428 19.04 -13.57 -0.20
C ILE A 428 19.59 -12.85 -1.44
N ALA A 429 20.40 -13.53 -2.26
CA ALA A 429 21.04 -12.93 -3.44
C ALA A 429 20.02 -12.51 -4.52
N VAL A 430 18.97 -13.30 -4.78
CA VAL A 430 17.93 -12.92 -5.76
C VAL A 430 17.17 -11.69 -5.27
N GLY A 431 16.77 -11.65 -3.99
CA GLY A 431 16.11 -10.47 -3.40
C GLY A 431 17.00 -9.23 -3.45
N ASN A 432 18.28 -9.38 -3.09
CA ASN A 432 19.29 -8.32 -3.13
C ASN A 432 19.56 -7.81 -4.56
N SER A 433 19.49 -8.69 -5.57
CA SER A 433 19.68 -8.31 -6.97
C SER A 433 18.56 -7.37 -7.43
N ILE A 434 17.32 -7.71 -7.12
CA ILE A 434 16.14 -6.88 -7.46
C ILE A 434 16.18 -5.56 -6.69
N PHE A 435 16.53 -5.61 -5.40
CA PHE A 435 16.73 -4.42 -4.58
C PHE A 435 17.80 -3.50 -5.18
N LEU A 436 19.00 -4.00 -5.49
CA LEU A 436 20.08 -3.18 -6.03
C LEU A 436 19.72 -2.58 -7.39
N PHE A 437 19.08 -3.35 -8.26
CA PHE A 437 18.63 -2.84 -9.56
C PHE A 437 17.69 -1.65 -9.40
N THR A 438 16.67 -1.77 -8.55
CA THR A 438 15.71 -0.69 -8.31
C THR A 438 16.30 0.47 -7.51
N TRP A 439 17.15 0.19 -6.53
CA TRP A 439 17.88 1.19 -5.76
C TRP A 439 18.78 2.04 -6.65
N LEU A 440 19.56 1.43 -7.54
CA LEU A 440 20.49 2.14 -8.43
C LEU A 440 19.75 3.12 -9.35
N LEU A 441 18.58 2.72 -9.86
CA LEU A 441 17.69 3.60 -10.59
C LEU A 441 17.10 4.71 -9.70
N SER A 442 16.79 4.39 -8.45
CA SER A 442 16.23 5.34 -7.48
C SER A 442 17.21 6.45 -7.09
N ILE A 443 18.53 6.23 -7.09
CA ILE A 443 19.55 7.23 -6.73
C ILE A 443 19.37 8.56 -7.50
N ALA A 444 18.94 8.51 -8.77
CA ALA A 444 18.70 9.72 -9.57
C ALA A 444 17.60 10.63 -8.99
N ARG A 445 16.66 10.08 -8.20
CA ARG A 445 15.58 10.82 -7.53
C ARG A 445 16.00 11.44 -6.19
N LEU A 446 17.19 11.13 -5.68
CA LEU A 446 17.67 11.67 -4.40
C LEU A 446 17.79 13.21 -4.39
N SER A 447 18.19 13.81 -5.53
CA SER A 447 18.33 15.26 -5.62
C SER A 447 16.98 15.98 -5.57
N PRO A 448 15.98 15.64 -6.42
CA PRO A 448 14.62 16.16 -6.30
C PRO A 448 14.01 15.97 -4.90
N LEU A 449 14.20 14.80 -4.28
CA LEU A 449 13.67 14.50 -2.95
C LEU A 449 14.13 15.47 -1.85
N ARG A 450 15.33 16.03 -1.96
CA ARG A 450 15.83 17.02 -1.00
C ARG A 450 15.12 18.36 -1.12
N GLN A 451 14.52 18.65 -2.28
CA GLN A 451 13.81 19.89 -2.56
C GLN A 451 12.33 19.82 -2.16
N ILE A 452 11.78 18.60 -2.03
CA ILE A 452 10.39 18.39 -1.63
C ILE A 452 10.15 18.88 -0.20
N ARG A 453 9.12 19.70 -0.04
CA ARG A 453 8.61 20.17 1.24
C ARG A 453 7.41 19.34 1.63
N PHE A 454 7.42 18.83 2.86
CA PHE A 454 6.29 18.12 3.44
C PHE A 454 5.62 19.03 4.44
N ASP A 455 4.35 19.30 4.19
CA ASP A 455 3.46 20.00 5.12
C ASP A 455 2.85 18.95 6.06
N LEU A 456 3.28 18.96 7.32
CA LEU A 456 2.84 18.02 8.35
C LEU A 456 1.58 18.57 9.03
N ASP A 457 0.59 17.71 9.22
CA ASP A 457 -0.66 17.99 9.94
C ASP A 457 -1.40 19.26 9.45
N PRO A 458 -1.70 19.40 8.13
CA PRO A 458 -2.44 20.55 7.61
C PRO A 458 -3.89 20.59 8.11
N GLU A 459 -4.49 19.45 8.40
CA GLU A 459 -5.88 19.31 8.85
C GLU A 459 -6.13 20.01 10.20
N GLU A 460 -5.30 19.72 11.21
CA GLU A 460 -5.40 20.38 12.53
C GLU A 460 -5.22 21.90 12.41
N ARG A 461 -4.37 22.36 11.48
CA ARG A 461 -4.14 23.79 11.25
C ARG A 461 -5.31 24.44 10.50
N ARG A 462 -5.93 23.74 9.54
CA ARG A 462 -7.16 24.20 8.86
C ARG A 462 -8.31 24.29 9.84
N GLU A 463 -8.58 23.24 10.60
CA GLU A 463 -9.64 23.22 11.63
C GLU A 463 -9.40 24.35 12.66
N GLY A 464 -8.17 24.48 13.17
CA GLY A 464 -7.81 25.55 14.09
C GLY A 464 -7.96 26.95 13.48
N ALA A 465 -7.59 27.15 12.21
CA ALA A 465 -7.71 28.42 11.51
C ALA A 465 -9.18 28.79 11.24
N VAL A 466 -10.01 27.83 10.83
CA VAL A 466 -11.46 28.04 10.63
C VAL A 466 -12.12 28.49 11.94
N MET A 467 -11.79 27.81 13.06
CA MET A 467 -12.34 28.12 14.38
C MET A 467 -11.86 29.48 14.95
N LEU A 468 -10.63 29.91 14.64
CA LEU A 468 -10.04 31.14 15.18
C LEU A 468 -10.32 32.39 14.34
N ALA A 469 -10.50 32.25 13.02
CA ALA A 469 -10.44 33.39 12.09
C ALA A 469 -11.75 33.68 11.33
N GLY A 470 -12.87 33.00 11.63
CA GLY A 470 -14.10 33.17 10.86
C GLY A 470 -13.90 32.83 9.38
N GLY A 471 -13.15 31.73 9.13
CA GLY A 471 -12.67 31.32 7.80
C GLY A 471 -13.76 30.93 6.79
N ASP A 472 -15.03 30.99 7.18
CA ASP A 472 -16.17 30.63 6.35
C ASP A 472 -16.39 31.57 5.16
N TRP A 473 -15.88 32.81 5.23
CA TRP A 473 -16.08 33.79 4.16
C TRP A 473 -15.50 33.34 2.82
N MET A 474 -14.37 32.61 2.83
CA MET A 474 -13.75 32.11 1.59
C MET A 474 -14.63 31.06 0.93
N ARG A 475 -15.15 30.14 1.75
CA ARG A 475 -16.07 29.09 1.34
C ARG A 475 -17.36 29.69 0.79
N GLU A 476 -18.00 30.59 1.54
CA GLU A 476 -19.21 31.30 1.12
C GLU A 476 -18.99 32.12 -0.16
N TYR A 477 -17.83 32.79 -0.31
CA TYR A 477 -17.50 33.52 -1.53
C TYR A 477 -17.42 32.59 -2.75
N ILE A 478 -16.75 31.45 -2.62
CA ILE A 478 -16.61 30.46 -3.70
C ILE A 478 -17.97 29.85 -4.05
N ASP A 479 -18.80 29.54 -3.04
CA ASP A 479 -20.11 28.92 -3.24
C ASP A 479 -21.05 29.88 -3.97
N ASN A 480 -21.11 31.13 -3.52
CA ASN A 480 -21.87 32.17 -4.20
C ASN A 480 -21.36 32.42 -5.63
N ALA A 481 -20.04 32.46 -5.84
CA ALA A 481 -19.46 32.63 -7.17
C ALA A 481 -19.74 31.41 -8.08
N ALA A 482 -19.72 30.19 -7.55
CA ALA A 482 -20.05 28.97 -8.29
C ALA A 482 -21.53 28.93 -8.67
N LEU A 483 -22.44 29.25 -7.73
CA LEU A 483 -23.88 29.34 -7.98
C LEU A 483 -24.22 30.43 -9.02
N GLN A 484 -23.54 31.56 -8.95
CA GLN A 484 -23.71 32.65 -9.92
C GLN A 484 -22.93 32.42 -11.22
N GLU A 485 -22.15 31.35 -11.33
CA GLU A 485 -21.22 31.07 -12.44
C GLU A 485 -20.25 32.23 -12.74
N ASP A 486 -19.88 33.00 -11.71
CA ASP A 486 -18.93 34.11 -11.83
C ASP A 486 -17.50 33.59 -12.00
N LEU A 487 -17.16 33.30 -13.27
CA LEU A 487 -15.84 32.82 -13.65
C LEU A 487 -14.73 33.81 -13.27
N ASP A 488 -14.99 35.11 -13.38
CA ASP A 488 -13.98 36.13 -13.09
C ASP A 488 -13.74 36.21 -11.58
N GLY A 489 -14.79 36.13 -10.76
CA GLY A 489 -14.68 35.99 -9.31
C GLY A 489 -13.80 34.80 -8.89
N LEU A 490 -14.08 33.61 -9.45
CA LEU A 490 -13.29 32.40 -9.18
C LEU A 490 -11.81 32.54 -9.60
N ILE A 491 -11.54 33.13 -10.77
CA ILE A 491 -10.17 33.34 -11.27
C ILE A 491 -9.43 34.39 -10.44
N ARG A 492 -10.10 35.48 -10.05
CA ARG A 492 -9.52 36.54 -9.22
C ARG A 492 -9.14 35.99 -7.84
N PHE A 493 -10.02 35.21 -7.23
CA PHE A 493 -9.76 34.57 -5.94
C PHE A 493 -8.52 33.66 -5.99
N GLN A 494 -8.38 32.86 -7.05
CA GLN A 494 -7.19 32.01 -7.23
C GLN A 494 -5.88 32.84 -7.30
N LYS A 495 -5.91 33.97 -8.00
CA LYS A 495 -4.73 34.84 -8.22
C LYS A 495 -4.40 35.74 -7.03
N GLN A 496 -5.38 36.07 -6.19
CA GLN A 496 -5.20 36.97 -5.07
C GLN A 496 -4.26 36.37 -4.01
N SER A 497 -3.36 37.18 -3.46
CA SER A 497 -2.62 36.82 -2.25
C SER A 497 -3.52 37.06 -1.05
N ILE A 498 -3.91 35.99 -0.37
CA ILE A 498 -4.73 36.03 0.84
C ILE A 498 -3.81 35.80 2.04
N GLU A 499 -3.90 36.70 3.03
CA GLU A 499 -3.20 36.55 4.31
C GLU A 499 -3.95 35.53 5.19
N GLY A 500 -3.22 34.60 5.82
CA GLY A 500 -3.80 33.55 6.64
C GLY A 500 -2.99 32.25 6.61
N ASP A 501 -3.54 31.17 7.14
CA ASP A 501 -2.92 29.86 7.00
C ASP A 501 -2.92 29.44 5.53
N GLN A 502 -1.71 29.26 4.99
CA GLN A 502 -1.49 28.82 3.62
C GLN A 502 -2.15 27.47 3.33
N SER A 503 -2.35 26.60 4.32
CA SER A 503 -3.01 25.31 4.15
C SER A 503 -4.50 25.46 3.79
N LEU A 504 -5.20 26.39 4.45
CA LEU A 504 -6.62 26.71 4.24
C LEU A 504 -6.80 27.45 2.92
N VAL A 505 -6.00 28.49 2.68
CA VAL A 505 -6.03 29.26 1.43
C VAL A 505 -5.78 28.36 0.21
N ARG A 506 -4.84 27.41 0.30
CA ARG A 506 -4.59 26.45 -0.78
C ARG A 506 -5.80 25.54 -1.06
N HIS A 507 -6.47 25.09 -0.01
CA HIS A 507 -7.66 24.25 -0.13
C HIS A 507 -8.80 25.00 -0.83
N GLU A 508 -9.12 26.20 -0.36
CA GLU A 508 -10.18 27.03 -0.96
C GLU A 508 -9.83 27.43 -2.40
N LYS A 509 -8.56 27.73 -2.71
CA LYS A 509 -8.14 27.96 -4.10
C LYS A 509 -8.29 26.74 -4.99
N ALA A 510 -8.04 25.53 -4.47
CA ALA A 510 -8.28 24.29 -5.21
C ALA A 510 -9.78 24.09 -5.49
N ARG A 511 -10.64 24.39 -4.50
CA ARG A 511 -12.11 24.38 -4.66
C ARG A 511 -12.59 25.41 -5.70
N ALA A 512 -12.05 26.62 -5.68
CA ALA A 512 -12.33 27.63 -6.71
C ALA A 512 -11.93 27.16 -8.12
N LYS A 513 -10.76 26.52 -8.26
CA LYS A 513 -10.27 25.99 -9.54
C LYS A 513 -11.06 24.77 -10.04
N MET A 514 -11.53 23.94 -9.10
CA MET A 514 -12.44 22.84 -9.38
C MET A 514 -13.72 23.34 -10.05
N TRP A 515 -14.39 24.32 -9.44
CA TRP A 515 -15.59 24.97 -9.98
C TRP A 515 -15.34 25.71 -11.29
N GLU A 516 -14.27 26.51 -11.37
CA GLU A 516 -13.87 27.20 -12.60
C GLU A 516 -13.71 26.22 -13.77
N SER A 517 -13.03 25.09 -13.54
CA SER A 517 -12.82 24.08 -14.58
C SER A 517 -14.11 23.37 -14.97
N ALA A 518 -15.03 23.14 -14.04
CA ALA A 518 -16.34 22.54 -14.31
C ALA A 518 -17.22 23.46 -15.16
N ILE A 519 -17.36 24.73 -14.76
CA ILE A 519 -18.17 25.75 -15.47
C ILE A 519 -17.66 25.95 -16.91
N ARG A 520 -16.34 25.86 -17.11
CA ARG A 520 -15.72 25.94 -18.45
C ARG A 520 -15.89 24.68 -19.31
N GLY A 521 -16.46 23.60 -18.77
CA GLY A 521 -16.57 22.30 -19.43
C GLY A 521 -15.24 21.54 -19.57
N LEU A 522 -14.20 21.93 -18.82
CA LEU A 522 -12.90 21.26 -18.82
C LEU A 522 -12.92 20.04 -17.87
N TRP A 523 -13.82 19.09 -18.15
CA TRP A 523 -14.13 17.96 -17.27
C TRP A 523 -12.91 17.17 -16.78
N PRO A 524 -11.92 16.79 -17.63
CA PRO A 524 -10.75 16.07 -17.13
C PRO A 524 -9.95 16.84 -16.08
N LYS A 525 -9.79 18.17 -16.26
CA LYS A 525 -9.08 19.03 -15.31
C LYS A 525 -9.89 19.22 -14.03
N SER A 526 -11.20 19.42 -14.17
CA SER A 526 -12.10 19.56 -13.05
C SER A 526 -12.12 18.31 -12.17
N ILE A 527 -12.15 17.11 -12.76
CA ILE A 527 -12.02 15.83 -12.04
C ILE A 527 -10.69 15.74 -11.28
N GLU A 528 -9.58 16.15 -11.89
CA GLU A 528 -8.27 16.12 -11.22
C GLU A 528 -8.20 17.06 -10.01
N GLU A 529 -8.75 18.26 -10.12
CA GLU A 529 -8.81 19.21 -9.00
C GLU A 529 -9.82 18.76 -7.93
N ALA A 530 -10.99 18.25 -8.32
CA ALA A 530 -11.97 17.68 -7.40
C ALA A 530 -11.40 16.50 -6.60
N LYS A 531 -10.62 15.63 -7.24
CA LYS A 531 -9.89 14.56 -6.52
C LYS A 531 -8.87 15.08 -5.52
N LYS A 532 -8.27 16.26 -5.75
CA LYS A 532 -7.37 16.89 -4.77
C LYS A 532 -8.17 17.45 -3.59
N VAL A 533 -9.26 18.17 -3.87
CA VAL A 533 -10.15 18.72 -2.85
C VAL A 533 -10.71 17.59 -1.98
N LEU A 534 -11.27 16.55 -2.60
CA LEU A 534 -11.78 15.37 -1.90
C LEU A 534 -10.71 14.69 -1.04
N ALA A 535 -9.47 14.55 -1.55
CA ALA A 535 -8.38 13.99 -0.76
C ALA A 535 -7.95 14.91 0.39
N GLN A 536 -8.00 16.22 0.21
CA GLN A 536 -7.70 17.20 1.26
C GLN A 536 -8.77 17.24 2.36
N SER A 537 -10.04 17.01 2.01
CA SER A 537 -11.18 16.86 2.93
C SER A 537 -11.31 15.44 3.50
N GLY A 538 -10.43 14.53 3.08
CA GLY A 538 -10.38 13.18 3.62
C GLY A 538 -11.44 12.21 3.14
N GLY A 539 -12.06 12.49 1.99
CA GLY A 539 -13.16 11.69 1.45
C GLY A 539 -14.54 12.19 1.89
N ASP A 540 -14.61 13.17 2.78
CA ASP A 540 -15.84 13.75 3.34
C ASP A 540 -16.14 15.11 2.67
N ASP A 541 -16.40 15.06 1.37
CA ASP A 541 -16.74 16.23 0.55
C ASP A 541 -17.66 15.81 -0.59
N ASP A 542 -18.96 15.92 -0.33
CA ASP A 542 -20.01 15.46 -1.25
C ASP A 542 -20.01 16.26 -2.55
N GLU A 543 -19.74 17.57 -2.49
CA GLU A 543 -19.63 18.41 -3.69
C GLU A 543 -18.52 17.94 -4.62
N ALA A 544 -17.33 17.68 -4.07
CA ALA A 544 -16.21 17.19 -4.85
C ALA A 544 -16.51 15.80 -5.45
N ARG A 545 -17.17 14.90 -4.69
CA ARG A 545 -17.59 13.57 -5.18
C ARG A 545 -18.62 13.68 -6.32
N MET A 546 -19.65 14.50 -6.15
CA MET A 546 -20.66 14.74 -7.17
C MET A 546 -20.05 15.36 -8.42
N LEU A 547 -19.15 16.33 -8.29
CA LEU A 547 -18.47 16.93 -9.43
C LEU A 547 -17.60 15.90 -10.19
N ILE A 548 -16.93 14.98 -9.48
CA ILE A 548 -16.23 13.84 -10.09
C ILE A 548 -17.22 12.97 -10.87
N ALA A 549 -18.38 12.65 -10.29
CA ALA A 549 -19.43 11.87 -10.95
C ALA A 549 -19.94 12.57 -12.22
N THR A 550 -20.30 13.86 -12.12
CA THR A 550 -20.75 14.68 -13.24
C THR A 550 -19.71 14.76 -14.34
N GLY A 551 -18.42 14.94 -14.00
CA GLY A 551 -17.33 14.91 -14.98
C GLY A 551 -17.19 13.55 -15.67
N TYR A 552 -17.43 12.44 -14.96
CA TYR A 552 -17.45 11.11 -15.57
C TYR A 552 -18.67 10.90 -16.48
N ILE A 553 -19.85 11.39 -16.10
CA ILE A 553 -21.05 11.38 -16.95
C ILE A 553 -20.79 12.18 -18.24
N ALA A 554 -20.27 13.40 -18.11
CA ALA A 554 -19.97 14.27 -19.23
C ALA A 554 -18.92 13.68 -20.19
N THR A 555 -17.98 12.87 -19.68
CA THR A 555 -16.98 12.14 -20.47
C THR A 555 -17.42 10.74 -20.91
N ARG A 556 -18.70 10.38 -20.69
CA ARG A 556 -19.31 9.07 -21.00
C ARG A 556 -18.64 7.87 -20.32
N ARG A 557 -18.05 8.08 -19.15
CA ARG A 557 -17.46 7.02 -18.31
C ARG A 557 -18.44 6.64 -17.20
N LEU A 558 -19.62 6.15 -17.59
CA LEU A 558 -20.77 5.91 -16.70
C LEU A 558 -20.44 4.94 -15.55
N ASP A 559 -19.65 3.89 -15.81
CA ASP A 559 -19.25 2.98 -14.73
C ASP A 559 -18.42 3.65 -13.63
N ALA A 560 -17.59 4.64 -14.01
CA ALA A 560 -16.79 5.41 -13.06
C ALA A 560 -17.66 6.44 -12.31
N ALA A 561 -18.67 7.00 -12.98
CA ALA A 561 -19.66 7.88 -12.34
C ALA A 561 -20.46 7.15 -11.26
N ARG A 562 -21.00 5.97 -11.56
CA ARG A 562 -21.65 5.08 -10.56
C ARG A 562 -20.75 4.79 -9.36
N GLY A 563 -19.46 4.66 -9.61
CA GLY A 563 -18.47 4.49 -8.56
C GLY A 563 -18.32 5.68 -7.63
N ALA A 564 -18.25 6.89 -8.20
CA ALA A 564 -18.12 8.12 -7.44
C ALA A 564 -19.37 8.47 -6.62
N LEU A 565 -20.55 8.09 -7.12
CA LEU A 565 -21.84 8.27 -6.42
C LEU A 565 -22.06 7.28 -5.27
N ARG A 566 -21.33 6.16 -5.22
CA ARG A 566 -21.49 5.18 -4.15
C ARG A 566 -20.99 5.75 -2.81
N GLY A 567 -21.84 5.69 -1.80
CA GLY A 567 -21.50 6.07 -0.43
C GLY A 567 -21.70 7.55 -0.13
N LEU A 568 -22.26 8.34 -1.06
CA LEU A 568 -22.86 9.63 -0.71
C LEU A 568 -24.03 9.34 0.23
N GLN A 569 -23.93 9.82 1.48
CA GLN A 569 -25.04 9.77 2.42
C GLN A 569 -26.04 10.84 1.99
N GLN A 570 -27.32 10.52 2.04
CA GLN A 570 -28.38 11.47 1.73
C GLN A 570 -28.86 12.09 3.04
N PRO A 571 -28.52 13.36 3.33
CA PRO A 571 -29.33 14.13 4.26
C PRO A 571 -30.79 14.15 3.76
N GLU A 572 -31.76 14.12 4.68
CA GLU A 572 -33.17 14.27 4.31
C GLU A 572 -33.37 15.57 3.51
N GLY A 573 -33.86 15.46 2.27
CA GLY A 573 -34.09 16.59 1.36
C GLY A 573 -32.92 16.97 0.45
N TYR A 574 -31.89 16.12 0.33
CA TYR A 574 -30.77 16.29 -0.62
C TYR A 574 -30.82 15.25 -1.73
N ASP A 575 -31.50 15.59 -2.83
CA ASP A 575 -31.87 14.67 -3.90
C ASP A 575 -30.85 14.64 -5.06
N GLU A 576 -29.87 15.54 -5.06
CA GLU A 576 -28.87 15.70 -6.13
C GLU A 576 -28.05 14.43 -6.42
N PRO A 577 -27.60 13.64 -5.42
CA PRO A 577 -26.91 12.38 -5.67
C PRO A 577 -27.79 11.35 -6.41
N GLU A 578 -29.08 11.29 -6.08
CA GLU A 578 -30.04 10.39 -6.74
C GLU A 578 -30.32 10.83 -8.16
N LEU A 579 -30.51 12.14 -8.36
CA LEU A 579 -30.68 12.73 -9.68
C LEU A 579 -29.50 12.41 -10.60
N LEU A 580 -28.25 12.50 -10.09
CA LEU A 580 -27.06 12.12 -10.85
C LEU A 580 -27.00 10.61 -11.12
N ALA A 581 -27.43 9.78 -10.18
CA ALA A 581 -27.50 8.33 -10.38
C ALA A 581 -28.52 7.97 -11.46
N PHE A 582 -29.69 8.60 -11.43
CA PHE A 582 -30.74 8.47 -12.42
C PHE A 582 -30.28 8.91 -13.81
N ILE A 583 -29.64 10.08 -13.94
CA ILE A 583 -29.05 10.53 -15.21
C ILE A 583 -28.01 9.53 -15.73
N CYS A 584 -27.21 8.95 -14.83
CA CYS A 584 -26.22 7.95 -15.20
C CYS A 584 -26.86 6.68 -15.75
N GLU A 585 -28.00 6.26 -15.19
CA GLU A 585 -28.78 5.12 -15.67
C GLU A 585 -29.50 5.43 -16.99
N TRP A 586 -30.14 6.59 -17.10
CA TRP A 586 -30.79 7.05 -18.32
C TRP A 586 -29.84 7.07 -19.51
N LEU A 587 -28.61 7.52 -19.29
CA LEU A 587 -27.59 7.61 -20.34
C LEU A 587 -26.89 6.28 -20.66
N ASP A 588 -27.14 5.20 -19.90
CA ASP A 588 -26.54 3.88 -20.13
C ASP A 588 -27.33 3.08 -21.19
N PRO A 589 -26.78 2.88 -22.40
CA PRO A 589 -27.48 2.19 -23.47
C PRO A 589 -27.50 0.65 -23.31
N TRP A 590 -26.72 0.09 -22.38
CA TRP A 590 -26.54 -1.36 -22.25
C TRP A 590 -27.26 -1.94 -21.05
N HIS A 591 -27.23 -1.23 -19.92
CA HIS A 591 -27.77 -1.71 -18.65
C HIS A 591 -28.78 -0.75 -18.02
N GLY A 592 -29.05 0.40 -18.63
CA GLY A 592 -30.02 1.36 -18.12
C GLY A 592 -31.44 0.82 -18.23
N SER A 593 -32.18 0.82 -17.13
CA SER A 593 -33.60 0.50 -17.06
C SER A 593 -34.32 1.66 -16.39
N VAL A 594 -34.53 2.74 -17.15
CA VAL A 594 -35.41 3.83 -16.72
C VAL A 594 -36.80 3.57 -17.27
N ASP A 595 -37.76 3.35 -16.38
CA ASP A 595 -39.16 3.15 -16.71
C ASP A 595 -39.98 4.44 -16.50
N GLU A 596 -41.22 4.46 -16.99
CA GLU A 596 -42.12 5.62 -16.80
C GLU A 596 -42.38 5.88 -15.31
N ASP A 597 -42.41 4.85 -14.47
CA ASP A 597 -42.59 4.98 -13.02
C ASP A 597 -41.41 5.74 -12.36
N ASP A 598 -40.18 5.55 -12.82
CA ASP A 598 -39.02 6.28 -12.27
C ASP A 598 -39.03 7.76 -12.69
N LEU A 599 -39.66 8.07 -13.82
CA LEU A 599 -39.89 9.44 -14.28
C LEU A 599 -40.92 10.18 -13.41
N TRP A 600 -41.87 9.45 -12.82
CA TRP A 600 -42.87 10.02 -11.92
C TRP A 600 -42.23 10.58 -10.63
N ASP A 601 -41.18 9.92 -10.13
CA ASP A 601 -40.48 10.35 -8.91
C ASP A 601 -39.79 11.73 -9.08
N TRP A 602 -39.50 12.13 -10.32
CA TRP A 602 -38.80 13.38 -10.65
C TRP A 602 -39.68 14.40 -11.40
N GLU A 603 -41.01 14.29 -11.29
CA GLU A 603 -41.92 15.24 -11.92
C GLU A 603 -41.66 16.68 -11.44
N ASN A 604 -41.60 17.61 -12.39
CA ASN A 604 -41.28 19.02 -12.16
C ASN A 604 -39.86 19.27 -11.59
N ASN A 605 -38.91 18.36 -11.82
CA ASN A 605 -37.50 18.66 -11.62
C ASN A 605 -36.91 19.31 -12.87
N SER A 606 -36.34 20.51 -12.72
CA SER A 606 -35.81 21.28 -13.86
C SER A 606 -34.71 20.57 -14.65
N THR A 607 -33.91 19.73 -14.00
CA THR A 607 -32.84 18.98 -14.66
C THR A 607 -33.39 17.86 -15.55
N ILE A 608 -34.40 17.12 -15.08
CA ILE A 608 -35.02 16.03 -15.84
C ILE A 608 -35.86 16.58 -16.99
N ASP A 609 -36.62 17.65 -16.74
CA ASP A 609 -37.37 18.35 -17.78
C ASP A 609 -36.45 18.87 -18.88
N HIS A 610 -35.32 19.46 -18.50
CA HIS A 610 -34.29 19.90 -19.45
C HIS A 610 -33.70 18.73 -20.25
N LEU A 611 -33.36 17.61 -19.59
CA LEU A 611 -32.83 16.42 -20.25
C LEU A 611 -33.83 15.86 -21.26
N ASN A 612 -35.10 15.73 -20.87
CA ASN A 612 -36.19 15.28 -21.74
C ASN A 612 -36.35 16.19 -22.96
N GLU A 613 -36.31 17.50 -22.74
CA GLU A 613 -36.34 18.49 -23.82
C GLU A 613 -35.16 18.31 -24.79
N LYS A 614 -33.92 18.17 -24.30
CA LYS A 614 -32.76 17.93 -25.16
C LYS A 614 -32.86 16.62 -25.93
N MET A 615 -33.34 15.55 -25.30
CA MET A 615 -33.55 14.27 -25.97
C MET A 615 -34.60 14.39 -27.08
N ARG A 616 -35.68 15.13 -26.83
CA ARG A 616 -36.71 15.42 -27.84
C ARG A 616 -36.16 16.25 -28.99
N MET A 617 -35.39 17.30 -28.69
CA MET A 617 -34.71 18.13 -29.69
C MET A 617 -33.75 17.28 -30.54
N LEU A 618 -32.98 16.37 -29.94
CA LEU A 618 -32.08 15.46 -30.65
C LEU A 618 -32.84 14.46 -31.53
N ARG A 619 -33.97 13.94 -31.07
CA ARG A 619 -34.76 12.92 -31.78
C ARG A 619 -35.58 13.49 -32.94
N TYR A 620 -36.24 14.63 -32.72
CA TYR A 620 -37.24 15.17 -33.65
C TYR A 620 -36.81 16.48 -34.30
N TRP A 621 -35.65 17.03 -33.92
CA TRP A 621 -35.18 18.34 -34.37
C TRP A 621 -36.25 19.43 -34.20
N SER A 622 -37.04 19.36 -33.13
CA SER A 622 -38.16 20.27 -32.85
C SER A 622 -37.91 21.01 -31.55
N PRO A 623 -38.12 22.34 -31.48
CA PRO A 623 -38.13 23.06 -30.21
C PRO A 623 -39.25 22.49 -29.33
N SER A 624 -38.98 22.30 -28.05
CA SER A 624 -39.98 21.79 -27.11
C SER A 624 -40.70 22.90 -26.33
N TYR A 625 -40.36 24.17 -26.60
CA TYR A 625 -41.03 25.32 -25.99
C TYR A 625 -42.53 25.29 -26.28
N SER A 626 -43.28 24.92 -25.25
CA SER A 626 -44.72 24.82 -25.17
C SER A 626 -45.15 25.73 -24.04
N LYS A 627 -46.16 26.59 -24.25
CA LYS A 627 -46.72 27.45 -23.20
C LYS A 627 -47.38 26.64 -22.07
N GLU A 628 -47.57 25.34 -22.27
CA GLU A 628 -48.16 24.39 -21.31
C GLU A 628 -47.11 23.55 -20.58
N ALA A 629 -45.82 23.65 -20.94
CA ALA A 629 -44.75 22.92 -20.26
C ALA A 629 -44.39 23.57 -18.90
N PRO A 630 -43.90 22.80 -17.91
CA PRO A 630 -43.42 23.35 -16.64
C PRO A 630 -42.34 24.41 -16.91
N GLN A 631 -42.56 25.63 -16.44
CA GLN A 631 -41.58 26.71 -16.54
C GLN A 631 -40.90 26.88 -15.18
N HIS A 632 -39.64 26.47 -15.10
CA HIS A 632 -38.81 26.75 -13.92
C HIS A 632 -38.10 28.09 -14.09
N THR A 633 -37.83 28.76 -12.97
CA THR A 633 -37.16 30.08 -12.94
C THR A 633 -35.65 29.96 -12.75
N ASP A 634 -35.10 28.77 -12.92
CA ASP A 634 -33.69 28.48 -12.71
C ASP A 634 -32.85 28.71 -13.97
N LYS A 635 -31.53 28.80 -13.78
CA LYS A 635 -30.59 29.03 -14.89
C LYS A 635 -30.61 27.91 -15.93
N ILE A 636 -30.87 26.66 -15.54
CA ILE A 636 -30.95 25.53 -16.47
C ILE A 636 -32.08 25.77 -17.49
N SER A 637 -33.23 26.28 -17.02
CA SER A 637 -34.36 26.65 -17.88
C SER A 637 -34.05 27.83 -18.80
N LEU A 638 -33.25 28.79 -18.34
CA LEU A 638 -32.74 29.88 -19.18
C LEU A 638 -31.86 29.34 -20.32
N VAL A 639 -30.91 28.44 -20.01
CA VAL A 639 -30.06 27.76 -21.00
C VAL A 639 -30.91 26.94 -21.98
N SER A 640 -32.00 26.33 -21.50
CA SER A 640 -32.96 25.64 -22.36
C SER A 640 -33.63 26.59 -23.34
N SER A 641 -34.14 27.71 -22.83
CA SER A 641 -34.78 28.76 -23.61
C SER A 641 -33.85 29.30 -24.70
N ILE A 642 -32.58 29.55 -24.38
CA ILE A 642 -31.56 29.97 -25.37
C ILE A 642 -31.39 28.92 -26.48
N SER A 643 -31.32 27.64 -26.12
CA SER A 643 -31.21 26.55 -27.10
C SER A 643 -32.44 26.45 -28.02
N ASN A 644 -33.64 26.66 -27.45
CA ASN A 644 -34.88 26.71 -28.22
C ASN A 644 -34.94 27.91 -29.15
N ILE A 645 -34.53 29.10 -28.69
CA ILE A 645 -34.42 30.30 -29.52
C ILE A 645 -33.51 30.03 -30.71
N ALA A 646 -32.33 29.43 -30.47
CA ALA A 646 -31.40 29.07 -31.55
C ALA A 646 -32.04 28.11 -32.55
N THR A 647 -32.75 27.09 -32.07
CA THR A 647 -33.43 26.10 -32.92
C THR A 647 -34.58 26.71 -33.73
N LEU A 648 -35.42 27.53 -33.10
CA LEU A 648 -36.49 28.30 -33.76
C LEU A 648 -35.94 29.22 -34.84
N ARG A 649 -34.81 29.90 -34.56
CA ARG A 649 -34.10 30.73 -35.55
C ARG A 649 -33.60 29.89 -36.73
N MET A 650 -33.00 28.72 -36.49
CA MET A 650 -32.58 27.80 -37.54
C MET A 650 -33.75 27.32 -38.40
N GLN A 651 -34.92 27.12 -37.80
CA GLN A 651 -36.17 26.76 -38.48
C GLN A 651 -36.90 27.94 -39.14
N ARG A 652 -36.34 29.15 -39.11
CA ARG A 652 -36.93 30.39 -39.66
C ARG A 652 -38.23 30.84 -38.96
N ARG A 653 -38.50 30.38 -37.74
CA ARG A 653 -39.63 30.80 -36.90
C ARG A 653 -39.23 32.02 -36.07
N HIS A 654 -39.03 33.15 -36.75
CA HIS A 654 -38.38 34.33 -36.17
C HIS A 654 -39.25 35.07 -35.15
N GLU A 655 -40.57 35.09 -35.32
CA GLU A 655 -41.51 35.76 -34.40
C GLU A 655 -41.54 35.06 -33.05
N GLU A 656 -41.71 33.74 -33.05
CA GLU A 656 -41.70 32.92 -31.83
C GLU A 656 -40.34 32.95 -31.12
N ALA A 657 -39.25 32.91 -31.89
CA ALA A 657 -37.91 33.07 -31.33
C ALA A 657 -37.70 34.44 -30.66
N LEU A 658 -38.33 35.49 -31.18
CA LEU A 658 -38.27 36.83 -30.60
C LEU A 658 -39.12 36.94 -29.33
N GLU A 659 -40.33 36.37 -29.34
CA GLU A 659 -41.20 36.31 -28.16
C GLU A 659 -40.48 35.61 -27.00
N LEU A 660 -39.90 34.43 -27.24
CA LEU A 660 -39.15 33.67 -26.25
C LEU A 660 -37.89 34.41 -25.78
N ALA A 661 -37.17 35.08 -26.68
CA ALA A 661 -36.00 35.89 -26.29
C ALA A 661 -36.38 37.07 -25.38
N LEU A 662 -37.50 37.72 -25.65
CA LEU A 662 -38.00 38.81 -24.81
C LEU A 662 -38.45 38.31 -23.43
N GLU A 663 -39.02 37.11 -23.36
CA GLU A 663 -39.38 36.47 -22.09
C GLU A 663 -38.14 36.10 -21.26
N ALA A 664 -37.13 35.48 -21.88
CA ALA A 664 -35.87 35.16 -21.23
C ALA A 664 -35.18 36.40 -20.63
N VAL A 665 -35.14 37.52 -21.37
CA VAL A 665 -34.56 38.79 -20.87
C VAL A 665 -35.39 39.41 -19.75
N LYS A 666 -36.71 39.21 -19.73
CA LYS A 666 -37.55 39.66 -18.60
C LYS A 666 -37.30 38.84 -17.35
N GLN A 667 -37.02 37.55 -17.49
CA GLN A 667 -36.73 36.64 -16.39
C GLN A 667 -35.35 36.91 -15.78
N ASP A 668 -34.33 37.11 -16.61
CA ASP A 668 -32.98 37.49 -16.17
C ASP A 668 -32.41 38.65 -17.01
N PRO A 669 -32.58 39.91 -16.56
CA PRO A 669 -32.11 41.09 -17.28
C PRO A 669 -30.59 41.23 -17.34
N LEU A 670 -29.88 40.58 -16.41
CA LEU A 670 -28.42 40.67 -16.25
C LEU A 670 -27.69 39.42 -16.80
N GLY A 671 -28.43 38.34 -17.07
CA GLY A 671 -27.91 37.07 -17.55
C GLY A 671 -27.31 37.15 -18.95
N VAL A 672 -25.98 37.21 -19.00
CA VAL A 672 -25.14 36.93 -20.16
C VAL A 672 -23.99 36.03 -19.74
#